data_AF-A0A5J4V7X1-F1
#
_entry.id   AF-A0A5J4V7X1-F1
#
_cell.length_a   1.000
_cell.length_b   1.000
_cell.length_c   1.000
_cell.angle_alpha   90.00
_cell.angle_beta   90.00
_cell.angle_gamma   90.00
#
_symmetry.space_group_name_H-M   'P 1'
#
loop_
_entity.id
_entity.type
_entity.pdbx_description
1 polymer ?
#
loop_
_entity_poly.entity_id
_entity_poly.type
_entity_poly.pdbx_seq_one_letter_code
_entity_poly.pdbx_strand_id
1 'polypeptide(L)'
;MERNLRDNIATLEISLREEKELHEKHNIELQEAKILVQERLNEKTELVNKVKYLEEQVNNEKDISKKALQRQQEEEQRRRKADDQKKIESEEKEKLIVENSQFKQRVSENDKNIAELEVQLNSIREEHDKEQNKSKQSEENLINTSEKLNFCEKQLKRTKEEKQQEIQRLKEQNYQEVQILNERIENLEDQLAKSEIQEKINQKKCISLEEQFNQEKKLRIQFEEKQKKISKENDNEKERNSILETELKKEKEQRQKLENELRITQEDMNKSIEREKETFDNFLLNEQERRKADENMRFEIQQKENAMIELQKAEENLKNQIENRRNAEKIISDLNWEIQNMKQTNESLTKEFESEKNIRMVYEVKYDAEVKDKEQLKKEFEQKIDLMNELHNKQIENVNKQIQEKDELMKEKELQRQEAELSLKTEKELKEKAIKRVETAEKTIAEQTVKILSAQNEAKIKSEENKQLKQKAEQQTNQANEEERRRKEIEILKGEIEGQNFNLRKENERIQYEIGRLKEKFGEKIFDEEKQVIEKKEKENKDEINRLNQENENQKNDKENEKRRCDEIIRKLEQLIHEKDEKTSDLIKEKQQMDQRIETLTKEKIQTEQKAVSLDGRIKTLEQNQKQLEERAETAEKDKNEALRISSQISKRMNDHLKSMVNESDLEKLRMIPWIEMCKDLSKPIVFGQEGSIDLQRQIEICEYLIEMFKDYPKNDEYRKRCIQSGIAKALLNIFETWKLEDIKQQFSDAFRNLTYTNNNEIKQLLFNLNPFKGLLNLLNHSNCDIQKRAINSIFNIQKGGLNSTSESDVHPQFDAIASIGGIEKIYEFMNRNNTNKDCKDYSAITIGYLHGARKIENVYMRINVIKHLKSIVNDQNEYYKFFSKISLKYLAQNSDNKTEIEKNGFIIPE
;
A
#
# COMPACT_ATOMS: atom_id res chain seq x y z
N MET A 1 8.15 -100.02 -36.55
CA MET A 1 7.82 -99.31 -35.30
C MET A 1 8.66 -98.03 -35.15
N GLU A 2 9.99 -98.10 -35.28
CA GLU A 2 10.87 -96.91 -35.22
C GLU A 2 10.57 -95.81 -36.24
N ARG A 3 10.20 -96.15 -37.48
CA ARG A 3 9.91 -95.15 -38.53
C ARG A 3 8.67 -94.30 -38.20
N ASN A 4 7.57 -94.95 -37.77
CA ASN A 4 6.36 -94.25 -37.29
C ASN A 4 6.63 -93.39 -36.05
N LEU A 5 7.54 -93.81 -35.17
CA LEU A 5 7.94 -93.00 -34.01
C LEU A 5 8.73 -91.75 -34.44
N ARG A 6 9.65 -91.86 -35.41
CA ARG A 6 10.38 -90.70 -35.94
C ARG A 6 9.48 -89.72 -36.67
N ASP A 7 8.55 -90.22 -37.49
CA ASP A 7 7.63 -89.36 -38.23
C ASP A 7 6.64 -88.65 -37.30
N ASN A 8 6.16 -89.32 -36.25
CA ASN A 8 5.34 -88.69 -35.21
C ASN A 8 6.12 -87.66 -34.40
N ILE A 9 7.39 -87.92 -34.08
CA ILE A 9 8.26 -86.95 -33.39
C ILE A 9 8.51 -85.73 -34.29
N ALA A 10 8.83 -85.91 -35.56
CA ALA A 10 9.03 -84.80 -36.50
C ALA A 10 7.75 -83.96 -36.68
N THR A 11 6.59 -84.60 -36.73
CA THR A 11 5.29 -83.91 -36.81
C THR A 11 5.01 -83.12 -35.53
N LEU A 12 5.27 -83.70 -34.35
CA LEU A 12 5.15 -83.01 -33.07
C LEU A 12 6.16 -81.86 -32.92
N GLU A 13 7.37 -82.00 -33.43
CA GLU A 13 8.38 -80.94 -33.44
C GLU A 13 8.00 -79.76 -34.33
N ILE A 14 7.35 -80.02 -35.47
CA ILE A 14 6.80 -78.98 -36.35
C ILE A 14 5.64 -78.28 -35.65
N SER A 15 4.64 -79.03 -35.13
CA SER A 15 3.52 -78.42 -34.39
C SER A 15 3.96 -77.64 -33.15
N LEU A 16 5.00 -78.11 -32.44
CA LEU A 16 5.58 -77.39 -31.29
C LEU A 16 6.28 -76.10 -31.73
N ARG A 17 6.89 -76.08 -32.92
CA ARG A 17 7.54 -74.89 -33.47
C ARG A 17 6.49 -73.86 -33.93
N GLU A 18 5.45 -74.32 -34.60
CA GLU A 18 4.30 -73.50 -35.00
C GLU A 18 3.57 -72.92 -33.78
N GLU A 19 3.35 -73.70 -32.71
CA GLU A 19 2.79 -73.19 -31.46
C GLU A 19 3.70 -72.15 -30.79
N LYS A 20 5.03 -72.35 -30.83
CA LYS A 20 5.99 -71.38 -30.27
C LYS A 20 5.98 -70.07 -31.05
N GLU A 21 5.99 -70.12 -32.37
CA GLU A 21 5.88 -68.93 -33.22
C GLU A 21 4.54 -68.21 -33.01
N LEU A 22 3.44 -68.95 -32.89
CA LEU A 22 2.12 -68.40 -32.58
C LEU A 22 2.07 -67.77 -31.17
N HIS A 23 2.70 -68.41 -30.19
CA HIS A 23 2.81 -67.88 -28.83
C HIS A 23 3.64 -66.60 -28.80
N GLU A 24 4.76 -66.55 -29.53
CA GLU A 24 5.64 -65.39 -29.61
C GLU A 24 4.95 -64.23 -30.33
N LYS A 25 4.21 -64.50 -31.40
CA LYS A 25 3.35 -63.52 -32.07
C LYS A 25 2.27 -62.95 -31.13
N HIS A 26 1.53 -63.80 -30.42
CA HIS A 26 0.54 -63.34 -29.44
C HIS A 26 1.19 -62.54 -28.29
N ASN A 27 2.43 -62.87 -27.91
CA ASN A 27 3.13 -62.14 -26.86
C ASN A 27 3.55 -60.74 -27.31
N ILE A 28 3.95 -60.58 -28.58
CA ILE A 28 4.20 -59.28 -29.22
C ILE A 28 2.91 -58.47 -29.30
N GLU A 29 1.82 -59.06 -29.81
CA GLU A 29 0.51 -58.39 -29.89
C GLU A 29 -0.01 -57.99 -28.50
N LEU A 30 0.23 -58.81 -27.48
CA LEU A 30 -0.10 -58.50 -26.08
C LEU A 30 0.76 -57.36 -25.52
N GLN A 31 2.04 -57.27 -25.89
CA GLN A 31 2.91 -56.16 -25.52
C GLN A 31 2.48 -54.85 -26.20
N GLU A 32 2.17 -54.88 -27.48
CA GLU A 32 1.67 -53.72 -28.22
C GLU A 32 0.33 -53.25 -27.64
N ALA A 33 -0.59 -54.16 -27.35
CA ALA A 33 -1.86 -53.83 -26.68
C ALA A 33 -1.65 -53.22 -25.28
N LYS A 34 -0.67 -53.70 -24.51
CA LYS A 34 -0.32 -53.12 -23.19
C LYS A 34 0.23 -51.71 -23.30
N ILE A 35 1.10 -51.45 -24.28
CA ILE A 35 1.65 -50.11 -24.54
C ILE A 35 0.50 -49.16 -24.91
N LEU A 36 -0.37 -49.59 -25.82
CA LEU A 36 -1.49 -48.77 -26.31
C LEU A 36 -2.52 -48.48 -25.21
N VAL A 37 -2.77 -49.44 -24.30
CA VAL A 37 -3.59 -49.23 -23.10
C VAL A 37 -2.91 -48.26 -22.13
N GLN A 38 -1.59 -48.35 -21.96
CA GLN A 38 -0.85 -47.45 -21.08
C GLN A 38 -0.82 -46.01 -21.61
N GLU A 39 -0.65 -45.84 -22.92
CA GLU A 39 -0.74 -44.54 -23.60
C GLU A 39 -2.13 -43.93 -23.43
N ARG A 40 -3.20 -44.70 -23.66
CA ARG A 40 -4.57 -44.24 -23.41
C ARG A 40 -4.85 -43.93 -21.93
N LEU A 41 -4.23 -44.65 -21.00
CA LEU A 41 -4.38 -44.38 -19.57
C LEU A 41 -3.68 -43.05 -19.20
N ASN A 42 -2.51 -42.79 -19.80
CA ASN A 42 -1.77 -41.55 -19.61
C ASN A 42 -2.54 -40.36 -20.22
N GLU A 43 -3.04 -40.47 -21.45
CA GLU A 43 -3.92 -39.46 -22.07
C GLU A 43 -5.18 -39.20 -21.24
N LYS A 44 -5.84 -40.26 -20.74
CA LYS A 44 -6.99 -40.12 -19.84
C LYS A 44 -6.62 -39.38 -18.56
N THR A 45 -5.43 -39.64 -18.02
CA THR A 45 -4.94 -38.98 -16.80
C THR A 45 -4.67 -37.50 -17.05
N GLU A 46 -4.06 -37.15 -18.18
CA GLU A 46 -3.86 -35.76 -18.59
C GLU A 46 -5.19 -35.03 -18.81
N LEU A 47 -6.15 -35.68 -19.48
CA LEU A 47 -7.48 -35.11 -19.69
C LEU A 47 -8.22 -34.91 -18.36
N VAL A 48 -8.16 -35.86 -17.42
CA VAL A 48 -8.76 -35.72 -16.09
C VAL A 48 -8.12 -34.57 -15.31
N ASN A 49 -6.80 -34.40 -15.39
CA ASN A 49 -6.11 -33.28 -14.76
C ASN A 49 -6.49 -31.95 -15.40
N LYS A 50 -6.66 -31.92 -16.72
CA LYS A 50 -7.10 -30.72 -17.46
C LYS A 50 -8.56 -30.36 -17.15
N VAL A 51 -9.44 -31.35 -17.01
CA VAL A 51 -10.83 -31.15 -16.57
C VAL A 51 -10.86 -30.61 -15.15
N LYS A 52 -10.09 -31.18 -14.21
CA LYS A 52 -9.98 -30.64 -12.83
C LYS A 52 -9.51 -29.19 -12.81
N TYR A 53 -8.48 -28.87 -13.59
CA TYR A 53 -7.97 -27.50 -13.69
C TYR A 53 -9.02 -26.53 -14.24
N LEU A 54 -9.78 -26.94 -15.26
CA LEU A 54 -10.87 -26.14 -15.82
C LEU A 54 -12.06 -26.00 -14.85
N GLU A 55 -12.41 -27.05 -14.11
CA GLU A 55 -13.44 -26.99 -13.06
C GLU A 55 -13.05 -26.02 -11.93
N GLU A 56 -11.76 -25.98 -11.57
CA GLU A 56 -11.23 -25.07 -10.57
C GLU A 56 -11.23 -23.61 -11.05
N GLN A 57 -10.91 -23.38 -12.32
CA GLN A 57 -11.04 -22.07 -12.99
C GLN A 57 -12.50 -21.59 -13.01
N VAL A 58 -13.43 -22.46 -13.43
CA VAL A 58 -14.87 -22.13 -13.47
C VAL A 58 -15.43 -21.87 -12.06
N ASN A 59 -15.00 -22.62 -11.05
CA ASN A 59 -15.42 -22.36 -9.67
C ASN A 59 -14.87 -21.04 -9.15
N ASN A 60 -13.62 -20.68 -9.48
CA ASN A 60 -13.06 -19.37 -9.12
C ASN A 60 -13.82 -18.23 -9.81
N GLU A 61 -14.16 -18.35 -11.09
CA GLU A 61 -14.98 -17.34 -11.79
C GLU A 61 -16.40 -17.22 -11.22
N LYS A 62 -17.02 -18.35 -10.83
CA LYS A 62 -18.31 -18.33 -10.13
C LYS A 62 -18.20 -17.61 -8.79
N ASP A 63 -17.13 -17.82 -8.04
CA ASP A 63 -16.90 -17.18 -6.75
C ASP A 63 -16.63 -15.67 -6.90
N ILE A 64 -15.92 -15.27 -7.95
CA ILE A 64 -15.70 -13.87 -8.32
C ILE A 64 -17.03 -13.22 -8.72
N SER A 65 -17.83 -13.87 -9.57
CA SER A 65 -19.16 -13.38 -9.97
C SER A 65 -20.12 -13.28 -8.79
N LYS A 66 -20.09 -14.25 -7.87
CA LYS A 66 -20.93 -14.22 -6.66
C LYS A 66 -20.54 -13.11 -5.70
N LYS A 67 -19.23 -12.85 -5.54
CA LYS A 67 -18.71 -11.69 -4.78
C LYS A 67 -19.03 -10.36 -5.45
N ALA A 68 -19.00 -10.29 -6.79
CA ALA A 68 -19.40 -9.09 -7.54
C ALA A 68 -20.90 -8.80 -7.38
N LEU A 69 -21.75 -9.82 -7.49
CA LEU A 69 -23.19 -9.70 -7.26
C LEU A 69 -23.52 -9.28 -5.82
N GLN A 70 -22.80 -9.83 -4.84
CA GLN A 70 -22.97 -9.45 -3.44
C GLN A 70 -22.55 -7.99 -3.17
N ARG A 71 -21.44 -7.52 -3.78
CA ARG A 71 -21.04 -6.11 -3.72
C ARG A 71 -22.07 -5.20 -4.38
N GLN A 72 -22.64 -5.60 -5.51
CA GLN A 72 -23.68 -4.84 -6.18
C GLN A 72 -24.95 -4.74 -5.33
N GLN A 73 -25.36 -5.83 -4.67
CA GLN A 73 -26.50 -5.85 -3.74
C GLN A 73 -26.25 -5.01 -2.48
N GLU A 74 -25.03 -5.04 -1.93
CA GLU A 74 -24.64 -4.21 -0.78
C GLU A 74 -24.58 -2.72 -1.15
N GLU A 75 -24.11 -2.38 -2.36
CA GLU A 75 -24.10 -1.01 -2.85
C GLU A 75 -25.51 -0.50 -3.14
N GLU A 76 -26.39 -1.34 -3.69
CA GLU A 76 -27.80 -1.00 -3.90
C GLU A 76 -28.55 -0.82 -2.58
N GLN A 77 -28.27 -1.65 -1.55
CA GLN A 77 -28.79 -1.43 -0.20
C GLN A 77 -28.27 -0.13 0.44
N ARG A 78 -27.01 0.25 0.20
CA ARG A 78 -26.48 1.54 0.66
C ARG A 78 -27.15 2.72 -0.05
N ARG A 79 -27.40 2.62 -1.36
CA ARG A 79 -28.12 3.65 -2.12
C ARG A 79 -29.56 3.79 -1.63
N ARG A 80 -30.28 2.68 -1.41
CA ARG A 80 -31.64 2.71 -0.84
C ARG A 80 -31.66 3.32 0.57
N LYS A 81 -30.72 2.95 1.45
CA LYS A 81 -30.60 3.58 2.78
C LYS A 81 -30.27 5.08 2.71
N ALA A 82 -29.45 5.51 1.75
CA ALA A 82 -29.14 6.92 1.56
C ALA A 82 -30.33 7.71 0.99
N ASP A 83 -31.13 7.11 0.11
CA ASP A 83 -32.35 7.71 -0.42
C ASP A 83 -33.47 7.75 0.63
N ASP A 84 -33.63 6.70 1.45
CA ASP A 84 -34.55 6.68 2.59
C ASP A 84 -34.14 7.72 3.66
N GLN A 85 -32.85 7.88 3.94
CA GLN A 85 -32.34 8.91 4.84
C GLN A 85 -32.61 10.32 4.31
N LYS A 86 -32.39 10.56 3.00
CA LYS A 86 -32.74 11.83 2.36
C LYS A 86 -34.24 12.10 2.38
N LYS A 87 -35.07 11.06 2.26
CA LYS A 87 -36.53 11.17 2.33
C LYS A 87 -36.98 11.56 3.73
N ILE A 88 -36.45 10.91 4.77
CA ILE A 88 -36.68 11.25 6.18
C ILE A 88 -36.25 12.70 6.47
N GLU A 89 -35.06 13.10 6.01
CA GLU A 89 -34.58 14.48 6.18
C GLU A 89 -35.44 15.51 5.42
N SER A 90 -36.05 15.13 4.29
CA SER A 90 -36.98 16.00 3.57
C SER A 90 -38.34 16.10 4.28
N GLU A 91 -38.85 14.99 4.84
CA GLU A 91 -40.10 14.94 5.59
C GLU A 91 -39.98 15.70 6.94
N GLU A 92 -38.81 15.65 7.58
CA GLU A 92 -38.52 16.46 8.78
C GLU A 92 -38.39 17.95 8.46
N LYS A 93 -37.76 18.32 7.33
CA LYS A 93 -37.72 19.71 6.86
C LYS A 93 -39.12 20.23 6.52
N GLU A 94 -39.97 19.41 5.91
CA GLU A 94 -41.34 19.79 5.57
C GLU A 94 -42.21 19.95 6.82
N LYS A 95 -42.04 19.08 7.84
CA LYS A 95 -42.64 19.27 9.17
C LYS A 95 -42.21 20.57 9.85
N LEU A 96 -40.93 20.90 9.82
CA LEU A 96 -40.40 22.14 10.39
C LEU A 96 -40.93 23.39 9.66
N ILE A 97 -41.13 23.32 8.34
CA ILE A 97 -41.74 24.40 7.56
C ILE A 97 -43.21 24.58 7.95
N VAL A 98 -43.96 23.49 8.13
CA VAL A 98 -45.36 23.53 8.58
C VAL A 98 -45.48 24.08 10.00
N GLU A 99 -44.66 23.64 10.94
CA GLU A 99 -44.65 24.18 12.32
C GLU A 99 -44.28 25.66 12.35
N ASN A 100 -43.32 26.10 11.55
CA ASN A 100 -42.91 27.51 11.47
C ASN A 100 -44.00 28.38 10.80
N SER A 101 -44.76 27.83 9.85
CA SER A 101 -45.94 28.49 9.26
C SER A 101 -47.09 28.63 10.27
N GLN A 102 -47.34 27.61 11.09
CA GLN A 102 -48.35 27.65 12.16
C GLN A 102 -47.93 28.60 13.28
N PHE A 103 -46.63 28.69 13.57
CA PHE A 103 -46.10 29.66 14.53
C PHE A 103 -46.29 31.10 14.05
N LYS A 104 -46.00 31.39 12.77
CA LYS A 104 -46.28 32.70 12.16
C LYS A 104 -47.77 33.06 12.17
N GLN A 105 -48.65 32.08 11.98
CA GLN A 105 -50.08 32.29 12.02
C GLN A 105 -50.56 32.66 13.43
N ARG A 106 -50.06 31.98 14.47
CA ARG A 106 -50.34 32.33 15.89
C ARG A 106 -49.82 33.71 16.29
N VAL A 107 -48.65 34.11 15.77
CA VAL A 107 -48.10 35.46 16.02
C VAL A 107 -49.01 36.53 15.39
N SER A 108 -49.45 36.33 14.15
CA SER A 108 -50.39 37.26 13.49
C SER A 108 -51.75 37.35 14.17
N GLU A 109 -52.21 36.27 14.81
CA GLU A 109 -53.48 36.23 15.52
C GLU A 109 -53.38 36.90 16.91
N ASN A 110 -52.22 36.76 17.57
CA ASN A 110 -51.90 37.52 18.77
C ASN A 110 -51.74 39.02 18.50
N ASP A 111 -51.15 39.41 17.38
CA ASP A 111 -51.05 40.83 16.99
C ASP A 111 -52.42 41.46 16.72
N LYS A 112 -53.38 40.68 16.17
CA LYS A 112 -54.79 41.11 16.06
C LYS A 112 -55.46 41.27 17.42
N ASN A 113 -55.26 40.34 18.34
CA ASN A 113 -55.81 40.43 19.70
C ASN A 113 -55.24 41.63 20.48
N ILE A 114 -53.97 41.97 20.27
CA ILE A 114 -53.34 43.15 20.87
C ILE A 114 -53.98 44.43 20.31
N ALA A 115 -54.21 44.51 18.99
CA ALA A 115 -54.87 45.65 18.36
C ALA A 115 -56.33 45.82 18.84
N GLU A 116 -57.07 44.73 19.07
CA GLU A 116 -58.43 44.79 19.64
C GLU A 116 -58.44 45.26 21.10
N LEU A 117 -57.45 44.86 21.91
CA LEU A 117 -57.28 45.33 23.29
C LEU A 117 -56.88 46.81 23.37
N GLU A 118 -56.10 47.31 22.41
CA GLU A 118 -55.76 48.73 22.30
C GLU A 118 -56.97 49.61 21.94
N VAL A 119 -57.89 49.10 21.11
CA VAL A 119 -59.16 49.78 20.79
C VAL A 119 -60.09 49.83 22.01
N GLN A 120 -60.14 48.78 22.83
CA GLN A 120 -60.91 48.78 24.08
C GLN A 120 -60.34 49.73 25.14
N LEU A 121 -59.00 49.86 25.23
CA LEU A 121 -58.32 50.80 26.12
C LEU A 121 -58.58 52.28 25.76
N ASN A 122 -58.72 52.59 24.47
CA ASN A 122 -59.07 53.96 24.03
C ASN A 122 -60.54 54.32 24.29
N SER A 123 -61.46 53.36 24.22
CA SER A 123 -62.87 53.58 24.59
C SER A 123 -63.06 53.92 26.08
N ILE A 124 -62.23 53.36 26.97
CA ILE A 124 -62.29 53.61 28.42
C ILE A 124 -61.70 54.99 28.79
N ARG A 125 -60.77 55.50 27.98
CA ARG A 125 -60.20 56.85 28.16
C ARG A 125 -61.17 57.98 27.80
N GLU A 126 -62.06 57.78 26.83
CA GLU A 126 -63.03 58.79 26.42
C GLU A 126 -64.24 58.94 27.37
N GLU A 127 -64.55 57.92 28.19
CA GLU A 127 -65.61 58.03 29.22
C GLU A 127 -65.14 58.75 30.49
N HIS A 128 -63.85 58.70 30.82
CA HIS A 128 -63.31 59.37 32.01
C HIS A 128 -63.35 60.91 31.90
N ASP A 129 -63.23 61.47 30.69
CA ASP A 129 -63.18 62.93 30.48
C ASP A 129 -64.56 63.62 30.44
N LYS A 130 -65.67 62.85 30.41
CA LYS A 130 -67.04 63.41 30.46
C LYS A 130 -67.57 63.61 31.89
N GLU A 131 -67.03 62.90 32.87
CA GLU A 131 -67.49 62.98 34.27
C GLU A 131 -66.90 64.19 35.02
N GLN A 132 -65.81 64.79 34.53
CA GLN A 132 -65.10 65.87 35.22
C GLN A 132 -65.69 67.29 35.00
N ASN A 133 -66.72 67.43 34.15
CA ASN A 133 -67.26 68.74 33.73
C ASN A 133 -68.63 69.13 34.33
N LYS A 134 -69.10 68.47 35.40
CA LYS A 134 -70.36 68.83 36.09
C LYS A 134 -70.20 69.51 37.47
N SER A 135 -68.99 69.94 37.84
CA SER A 135 -68.71 70.45 39.20
C SER A 135 -68.19 71.90 39.24
N LYS A 136 -68.55 72.77 38.29
CA LYS A 136 -68.22 74.21 38.35
C LYS A 136 -69.29 75.12 37.77
N GLN A 137 -70.52 75.04 38.26
CA GLN A 137 -71.49 76.12 38.04
C GLN A 137 -72.52 76.24 39.15
N SER A 138 -72.05 76.71 40.30
CA SER A 138 -72.90 77.20 41.39
C SER A 138 -72.13 78.20 42.25
N GLU A 139 -71.79 79.37 41.73
CA GLU A 139 -71.43 80.49 42.61
C GLU A 139 -71.48 81.87 41.93
N GLU A 140 -72.57 82.20 41.26
CA GLU A 140 -72.87 83.61 40.99
C GLU A 140 -74.37 83.78 40.78
N ASN A 141 -75.05 84.30 41.81
CA ASN A 141 -76.27 85.13 41.77
C ASN A 141 -77.18 84.92 43.00
N LEU A 142 -76.67 85.26 44.18
CA LEU A 142 -77.50 85.45 45.37
C LEU A 142 -76.96 86.62 46.19
N ILE A 143 -77.18 87.84 45.69
CA ILE A 143 -77.44 89.08 46.44
C ILE A 143 -78.08 90.02 45.43
N ASN A 144 -79.38 90.29 45.53
CA ASN A 144 -79.83 91.65 45.81
C ASN A 144 -81.32 91.78 46.18
N THR A 145 -81.50 92.46 47.30
CA THR A 145 -82.59 93.40 47.65
C THR A 145 -84.02 92.94 47.97
N SER A 146 -84.36 93.32 49.21
CA SER A 146 -85.50 94.15 49.59
C SER A 146 -86.81 93.40 49.78
N GLU A 147 -87.11 93.04 51.01
CA GLU A 147 -87.93 93.87 51.91
C GLU A 147 -89.20 94.42 51.24
N LYS A 148 -90.32 93.83 51.68
CA LYS A 148 -91.65 94.39 51.91
C LYS A 148 -92.49 93.17 52.26
N LEU A 149 -93.13 93.08 53.41
CA LEU A 149 -94.04 94.08 53.94
C LEU A 149 -94.35 93.58 55.36
N ASN A 150 -93.98 94.30 56.41
CA ASN A 150 -94.83 95.31 57.02
C ASN A 150 -96.19 94.72 57.44
N PHE A 151 -96.71 94.96 58.64
CA PHE A 151 -96.60 96.17 59.44
C PHE A 151 -97.53 95.92 60.63
N CYS A 152 -97.06 96.34 61.81
CA CYS A 152 -97.84 96.80 62.94
C CYS A 152 -99.31 96.38 62.97
N GLU A 153 -99.68 95.53 63.93
CA GLU A 153 -100.88 95.77 64.75
C GLU A 153 -101.04 94.72 65.86
N LYS A 154 -100.38 94.95 66.99
CA LYS A 154 -101.13 95.00 68.27
C LYS A 154 -100.29 95.63 69.36
N GLN A 155 -100.05 96.91 69.15
CA GLN A 155 -100.14 97.95 70.17
C GLN A 155 -99.97 97.47 71.62
N LEU A 156 -98.70 97.36 72.01
CA LEU A 156 -98.06 98.29 72.95
C LEU A 156 -98.78 98.67 74.26
N LYS A 157 -99.67 97.80 74.78
CA LYS A 157 -100.22 97.93 76.15
C LYS A 157 -100.03 96.68 77.02
N ARG A 158 -99.50 95.58 76.48
CA ARG A 158 -98.96 94.43 77.25
C ARG A 158 -97.46 94.56 77.56
N THR A 159 -96.84 95.65 77.10
CA THR A 159 -95.41 95.99 77.08
C THR A 159 -94.73 96.12 78.45
N LYS A 160 -95.45 95.83 79.55
CA LYS A 160 -94.87 95.77 80.90
C LYS A 160 -94.77 94.35 81.46
N GLU A 161 -95.66 93.44 81.07
CA GLU A 161 -95.57 92.01 81.43
C GLU A 161 -94.77 91.22 80.38
N GLU A 162 -94.85 91.64 79.11
CA GLU A 162 -94.05 91.06 78.01
C GLU A 162 -92.55 91.19 78.26
N LYS A 163 -92.03 92.34 78.74
CA LYS A 163 -90.58 92.51 78.93
C LYS A 163 -89.95 91.52 79.92
N GLN A 164 -90.71 91.00 80.89
CA GLN A 164 -90.18 90.07 81.89
C GLN A 164 -90.21 88.61 81.39
N GLN A 165 -91.18 88.24 80.55
CA GLN A 165 -91.16 86.97 79.79
C GLN A 165 -90.20 87.02 78.59
N GLU A 166 -90.00 88.18 77.98
CA GLU A 166 -89.07 88.41 76.86
C GLU A 166 -87.63 88.20 77.30
N ILE A 167 -87.24 88.68 78.48
CA ILE A 167 -85.88 88.43 79.03
C ILE A 167 -85.66 86.93 79.26
N GLN A 168 -86.68 86.18 79.68
CA GLN A 168 -86.58 84.73 79.87
C GLN A 168 -86.50 83.99 78.53
N ARG A 169 -87.35 84.36 77.54
CA ARG A 169 -87.31 83.80 76.18
C ARG A 169 -86.01 84.14 75.45
N LEU A 170 -85.48 85.35 75.60
CA LEU A 170 -84.20 85.76 75.03
C LEU A 170 -83.04 84.97 75.65
N LYS A 171 -83.10 84.65 76.95
CA LYS A 171 -82.10 83.75 77.57
C LYS A 171 -82.19 82.32 77.02
N GLU A 172 -83.40 81.80 76.80
CA GLU A 172 -83.60 80.47 76.22
C GLU A 172 -83.25 80.41 74.72
N GLN A 173 -83.59 81.44 73.94
CA GLN A 173 -83.17 81.57 72.54
C GLN A 173 -81.66 81.67 72.43
N ASN A 174 -81.01 82.48 73.27
CA ASN A 174 -79.56 82.62 73.24
C ASN A 174 -78.87 81.31 73.69
N TYR A 175 -79.46 80.57 74.63
CA TYR A 175 -78.98 79.23 75.00
C TYR A 175 -79.12 78.23 73.83
N GLN A 176 -80.24 78.26 73.10
CA GLN A 176 -80.45 77.43 71.90
C GLN A 176 -79.53 77.81 70.73
N GLU A 177 -79.34 79.11 70.48
CA GLU A 177 -78.41 79.59 69.44
C GLU A 177 -76.98 79.19 69.74
N VAL A 178 -76.53 79.31 71.00
CA VAL A 178 -75.21 78.84 71.43
C VAL A 178 -75.08 77.32 71.23
N GLN A 179 -76.14 76.55 71.52
CA GLN A 179 -76.12 75.10 71.31
C GLN A 179 -76.02 74.71 69.82
N ILE A 180 -76.78 75.38 68.95
CA ILE A 180 -76.72 75.20 67.49
C ILE A 180 -75.36 75.62 66.94
N LEU A 181 -74.80 76.72 67.43
CA LEU A 181 -73.46 77.18 67.05
C LEU A 181 -72.39 76.17 67.45
N ASN A 182 -72.48 75.60 68.66
CA ASN A 182 -71.54 74.58 69.12
C ASN A 182 -71.63 73.30 68.27
N GLU A 183 -72.83 72.81 67.96
CA GLU A 183 -73.00 71.66 67.04
C GLU A 183 -72.44 71.95 65.64
N ARG A 184 -72.57 73.19 65.16
CA ARG A 184 -72.04 73.58 63.85
C ARG A 184 -70.53 73.70 63.84
N ILE A 185 -69.93 74.16 64.94
CA ILE A 185 -68.48 74.16 65.14
C ILE A 185 -67.95 72.72 65.16
N GLU A 186 -68.58 71.83 65.93
CA GLU A 186 -68.16 70.42 66.03
C GLU A 186 -68.22 69.70 64.67
N ASN A 187 -69.25 69.97 63.85
CA ASN A 187 -69.35 69.43 62.49
C ASN A 187 -68.29 70.01 61.53
N LEU A 188 -67.96 71.30 61.66
CA LEU A 188 -66.90 71.92 60.88
C LEU A 188 -65.51 71.38 61.27
N GLU A 189 -65.27 71.13 62.55
CA GLU A 189 -64.05 70.49 63.05
C GLU A 189 -63.90 69.06 62.51
N ASP A 190 -64.98 68.28 62.46
CA ASP A 190 -64.96 66.92 61.89
C ASP A 190 -64.74 66.93 60.35
N GLN A 191 -65.28 67.92 59.63
CA GLN A 191 -65.00 68.10 58.21
C GLN A 191 -63.56 68.53 57.92
N LEU A 192 -63.00 69.39 58.77
CA LEU A 192 -61.60 69.81 58.68
C LEU A 192 -60.67 68.60 58.90
N ALA A 193 -60.93 67.79 59.94
CA ALA A 193 -60.15 66.58 60.23
C ALA A 193 -60.19 65.57 59.06
N LYS A 194 -61.36 65.39 58.43
CA LYS A 194 -61.50 64.53 57.23
C LYS A 194 -60.72 65.08 56.03
N SER A 195 -60.73 66.38 55.80
CA SER A 195 -59.96 67.02 54.72
C SER A 195 -58.45 66.88 54.95
N GLU A 196 -57.97 67.08 56.18
CA GLU A 196 -56.55 66.93 56.52
C GLU A 196 -56.05 65.48 56.32
N ILE A 197 -56.88 64.48 56.64
CA ILE A 197 -56.55 63.07 56.38
C ILE A 197 -56.47 62.82 54.86
N GLN A 198 -57.40 63.36 54.08
CA GLN A 198 -57.41 63.19 52.63
C GLN A 198 -56.21 63.85 51.95
N GLU A 199 -55.77 65.01 52.44
CA GLU A 199 -54.57 65.69 51.94
C GLU A 199 -53.31 64.87 52.19
N LYS A 200 -53.17 64.27 53.39
CA LYS A 200 -52.05 63.36 53.71
C LYS A 200 -52.04 62.11 52.83
N ILE A 201 -53.21 61.56 52.49
CA ILE A 201 -53.33 60.42 51.56
C ILE A 201 -52.87 60.83 50.15
N ASN A 202 -53.30 62.01 49.68
CA ASN A 202 -52.93 62.51 48.36
C ASN A 202 -51.44 62.81 48.24
N GLN A 203 -50.81 63.38 49.28
CA GLN A 203 -49.37 63.59 49.33
C GLN A 203 -48.59 62.27 49.24
N LYS A 204 -49.01 61.23 49.97
CA LYS A 204 -48.36 59.91 49.87
C LYS A 204 -48.50 59.27 48.49
N LYS A 205 -49.64 59.44 47.82
CA LYS A 205 -49.83 58.97 46.43
C LYS A 205 -48.91 59.71 45.45
N CYS A 206 -48.74 61.02 45.60
CA CYS A 206 -47.85 61.79 44.71
C CYS A 206 -46.39 61.32 44.83
N ILE A 207 -45.89 61.12 46.06
CA ILE A 207 -44.51 60.62 46.28
C ILE A 207 -44.33 59.22 45.66
N SER A 208 -45.30 58.33 45.83
CA SER A 208 -45.24 56.97 45.26
C SER A 208 -45.24 56.98 43.72
N LEU A 209 -46.02 57.85 43.09
CA LEU A 209 -46.05 58.00 41.62
C LEU A 209 -44.73 58.58 41.09
N GLU A 210 -44.15 59.53 41.81
CA GLU A 210 -42.88 60.14 41.43
C GLU A 210 -41.70 59.15 41.51
N GLU A 211 -41.70 58.26 42.50
CA GLU A 211 -40.75 57.14 42.59
C GLU A 211 -40.91 56.15 41.43
N GLN A 212 -42.14 55.78 41.08
CA GLN A 212 -42.43 54.88 39.95
C GLN A 212 -41.97 55.49 38.62
N PHE A 213 -42.28 56.76 38.38
CA PHE A 213 -41.86 57.48 37.16
C PHE A 213 -40.34 57.52 37.03
N ASN A 214 -39.61 57.75 38.13
CA ASN A 214 -38.16 57.78 38.13
C ASN A 214 -37.54 56.39 37.86
N GLN A 215 -38.15 55.31 38.36
CA GLN A 215 -37.71 53.94 38.05
C GLN A 215 -37.92 53.59 36.58
N GLU A 216 -39.08 53.93 36.02
CA GLU A 216 -39.41 53.66 34.62
C GLU A 216 -38.49 54.43 33.66
N LYS A 217 -38.18 55.70 33.97
CA LYS A 217 -37.20 56.50 33.23
C LYS A 217 -35.81 55.84 33.21
N LYS A 218 -35.39 55.24 34.33
CA LYS A 218 -34.10 54.56 34.45
C LYS A 218 -34.06 53.27 33.61
N LEU A 219 -35.13 52.50 33.59
CA LEU A 219 -35.27 51.31 32.75
C LEU A 219 -35.26 51.64 31.25
N ARG A 220 -35.90 52.75 30.87
CA ARG A 220 -35.95 53.21 29.46
C ARG A 220 -34.57 53.57 28.91
N ILE A 221 -33.76 54.28 29.71
CA ILE A 221 -32.37 54.62 29.35
C ILE A 221 -31.53 53.34 29.18
N GLN A 222 -31.66 52.37 30.10
CA GLN A 222 -30.94 51.10 29.99
C GLN A 222 -31.35 50.27 28.75
N PHE A 223 -32.62 50.32 28.37
CA PHE A 223 -33.12 49.64 27.18
C PHE A 223 -32.56 50.27 25.89
N GLU A 224 -32.53 51.60 25.80
CA GLU A 224 -31.95 52.33 24.67
C GLU A 224 -30.43 52.06 24.51
N GLU A 225 -29.69 51.99 25.62
CA GLU A 225 -28.26 51.63 25.58
C GLU A 225 -28.01 50.19 25.09
N LYS A 226 -28.85 49.24 25.51
CA LYS A 226 -28.79 47.85 25.02
C LYS A 226 -29.11 47.77 23.52
N GLN A 227 -30.14 48.48 23.05
CA GLN A 227 -30.49 48.57 21.63
C GLN A 227 -29.34 49.11 20.78
N LYS A 228 -28.66 50.18 21.25
CA LYS A 228 -27.48 50.73 20.54
C LYS A 228 -26.30 49.75 20.50
N LYS A 229 -26.09 48.95 21.53
CA LYS A 229 -25.05 47.89 21.52
C LYS A 229 -25.37 46.80 20.50
N ILE A 230 -26.61 46.29 20.50
CA ILE A 230 -27.06 45.26 19.56
C ILE A 230 -26.94 45.74 18.11
N SER A 231 -27.31 46.99 17.84
CA SER A 231 -27.15 47.59 16.49
C SER A 231 -25.69 47.59 16.03
N LYS A 232 -24.75 47.99 16.90
CA LYS A 232 -23.31 47.98 16.56
C LYS A 232 -22.75 46.58 16.35
N GLU A 233 -23.18 45.61 17.15
CA GLU A 233 -22.76 44.21 16.98
C GLU A 233 -23.25 43.62 15.66
N ASN A 234 -24.51 43.88 15.28
CA ASN A 234 -25.06 43.45 13.99
C ASN A 234 -24.33 44.07 12.80
N ASP A 235 -23.94 45.35 12.87
CA ASP A 235 -23.20 46.01 11.79
C ASP A 235 -21.78 45.42 11.65
N ASN A 236 -21.09 45.15 12.77
CA ASN A 236 -19.79 44.48 12.76
C ASN A 236 -19.87 43.04 12.21
N GLU A 237 -20.96 42.33 12.50
CA GLU A 237 -21.18 40.95 12.03
C GLU A 237 -21.45 40.91 10.51
N LYS A 238 -22.19 41.90 9.99
CA LYS A 238 -22.37 42.07 8.53
C LYS A 238 -21.05 42.34 7.81
N GLU A 239 -20.19 43.18 8.38
CA GLU A 239 -18.88 43.48 7.79
C GLU A 239 -17.98 42.23 7.78
N ARG A 240 -17.98 41.45 8.87
CA ARG A 240 -17.27 40.16 8.93
C ARG A 240 -17.78 39.16 7.89
N ASN A 241 -19.10 39.04 7.72
CA ASN A 241 -19.67 38.12 6.73
C ASN A 241 -19.30 38.54 5.30
N SER A 242 -19.27 39.84 4.99
CA SER A 242 -18.85 40.34 3.68
C SER A 242 -17.38 40.00 3.37
N ILE A 243 -16.49 40.11 4.37
CA ILE A 243 -15.08 39.76 4.22
C ILE A 243 -14.94 38.24 3.98
N LEU A 244 -15.62 37.41 4.79
CA LEU A 244 -15.59 35.96 4.66
C LEU A 244 -16.11 35.46 3.31
N GLU A 245 -17.20 36.05 2.79
CA GLU A 245 -17.72 35.72 1.45
C GLU A 245 -16.70 36.05 0.35
N THR A 246 -15.97 37.16 0.51
CA THR A 246 -14.95 37.59 -0.44
C THR A 246 -13.73 36.66 -0.42
N GLU A 247 -13.30 36.23 0.77
CA GLU A 247 -12.22 35.25 0.94
C GLU A 247 -12.61 33.87 0.39
N LEU A 248 -13.83 33.41 0.68
CA LEU A 248 -14.35 32.14 0.16
C LEU A 248 -14.41 32.13 -1.38
N LYS A 249 -14.73 33.29 -1.99
CA LYS A 249 -14.72 33.43 -3.45
C LYS A 249 -13.29 33.32 -4.02
N LYS A 250 -12.32 33.99 -3.40
CA LYS A 250 -10.90 33.90 -3.80
C LYS A 250 -10.35 32.48 -3.65
N GLU A 251 -10.70 31.80 -2.56
CA GLU A 251 -10.29 30.41 -2.31
C GLU A 251 -10.86 29.47 -3.38
N LYS A 252 -12.13 29.61 -3.75
CA LYS A 252 -12.75 28.82 -4.82
C LYS A 252 -12.07 29.04 -6.18
N GLU A 253 -11.74 30.28 -6.52
CA GLU A 253 -11.02 30.60 -7.77
C GLU A 253 -9.60 30.03 -7.78
N GLN A 254 -8.89 30.04 -6.64
CA GLN A 254 -7.57 29.40 -6.52
C GLN A 254 -7.66 27.88 -6.63
N ARG A 255 -8.64 27.27 -5.97
CA ARG A 255 -8.85 25.82 -6.00
C ARG A 255 -9.16 25.32 -7.42
N GLN A 256 -9.96 26.08 -8.16
CA GLN A 256 -10.29 25.77 -9.56
C GLN A 256 -9.08 25.92 -10.50
N LYS A 257 -8.19 26.89 -10.26
CA LYS A 257 -6.91 26.99 -10.99
C LYS A 257 -6.02 25.79 -10.73
N LEU A 258 -5.87 25.40 -9.46
CA LEU A 258 -5.05 24.27 -9.05
C LEU A 258 -5.59 22.95 -9.63
N GLU A 259 -6.91 22.76 -9.67
CA GLU A 259 -7.56 21.58 -10.24
C GLU A 259 -7.35 21.48 -11.75
N ASN A 260 -7.40 22.61 -12.47
CA ASN A 260 -7.11 22.67 -13.90
C ASN A 260 -5.63 22.38 -14.20
N GLU A 261 -4.70 22.93 -13.42
CA GLU A 261 -3.27 22.61 -13.54
C GLU A 261 -3.03 21.12 -13.29
N LEU A 262 -3.62 20.55 -12.23
CA LEU A 262 -3.49 19.14 -11.88
C LEU A 262 -3.95 18.25 -13.05
N ARG A 263 -5.08 18.59 -13.68
CA ARG A 263 -5.62 17.88 -14.85
C ARG A 263 -4.67 17.93 -16.04
N ILE A 264 -4.07 19.09 -16.33
CA ILE A 264 -3.09 19.23 -17.43
C ILE A 264 -1.86 18.36 -17.15
N THR A 265 -1.30 18.40 -15.94
CA THR A 265 -0.18 17.53 -15.56
C THR A 265 -0.52 16.05 -15.64
N GLN A 266 -1.75 15.66 -15.27
CA GLN A 266 -2.20 14.27 -15.37
C GLN A 266 -2.30 13.81 -16.83
N GLU A 267 -2.79 14.67 -17.73
CA GLU A 267 -2.86 14.38 -19.17
C GLU A 267 -1.46 14.28 -19.80
N ASP A 268 -0.54 15.16 -19.43
CA ASP A 268 0.85 15.10 -19.92
C ASP A 268 1.60 13.88 -19.40
N MET A 269 1.38 13.50 -18.14
CA MET A 269 1.91 12.26 -17.57
C MET A 269 1.37 11.02 -18.30
N ASN A 270 0.07 10.99 -18.60
CA ASN A 270 -0.53 9.90 -19.37
C ASN A 270 0.06 9.81 -20.79
N LYS A 271 0.24 10.94 -21.49
CA LYS A 271 0.91 10.97 -22.80
C LYS A 271 2.37 10.51 -22.71
N SER A 272 3.07 10.82 -21.63
CA SER A 272 4.44 10.35 -21.41
C SER A 272 4.50 8.83 -21.22
N ILE A 273 3.59 8.28 -20.41
CA ILE A 273 3.46 6.83 -20.21
C ILE A 273 3.13 6.12 -21.52
N GLU A 274 2.30 6.73 -22.37
CA GLU A 274 1.93 6.16 -23.66
C GLU A 274 3.12 6.12 -24.64
N ARG A 275 3.94 7.18 -24.69
CA ARG A 275 5.21 7.18 -25.43
C ARG A 275 6.21 6.17 -24.89
N GLU A 276 6.31 6.02 -23.57
CA GLU A 276 7.17 5.01 -22.96
C GLU A 276 6.74 3.59 -23.34
N LYS A 277 5.43 3.30 -23.35
CA LYS A 277 4.89 2.03 -23.85
C LYS A 277 5.24 1.79 -25.32
N GLU A 278 5.04 2.77 -26.19
CA GLU A 278 5.43 2.64 -27.61
C GLU A 278 6.93 2.37 -27.76
N THR A 279 7.79 3.06 -27.00
CA THR A 279 9.24 2.80 -27.04
C THR A 279 9.60 1.41 -26.51
N PHE A 280 8.89 0.93 -25.48
CA PHE A 280 9.08 -0.40 -24.93
C PHE A 280 8.64 -1.50 -25.90
N ASP A 281 7.51 -1.31 -26.58
CA ASP A 281 7.02 -2.23 -27.61
C ASP A 281 7.97 -2.27 -28.82
N ASN A 282 8.49 -1.12 -29.26
CA ASN A 282 9.53 -1.05 -30.29
C ASN A 282 10.83 -1.75 -29.87
N PHE A 283 11.23 -1.61 -28.60
CA PHE A 283 12.37 -2.34 -28.05
C PHE A 283 12.13 -3.85 -28.04
N LEU A 284 10.94 -4.29 -27.66
CA LEU A 284 10.57 -5.71 -27.64
C LEU A 284 10.59 -6.31 -29.06
N LEU A 285 10.10 -5.56 -30.06
CA LEU A 285 10.14 -5.95 -31.47
C LEU A 285 11.60 -6.09 -31.96
N ASN A 286 12.44 -5.10 -31.69
CA ASN A 286 13.87 -5.14 -32.05
C ASN A 286 14.62 -6.29 -31.36
N GLU A 287 14.29 -6.60 -30.11
CA GLU A 287 14.88 -7.74 -29.39
C GLU A 287 14.42 -9.08 -29.97
N GLN A 288 13.18 -9.19 -30.45
CA GLN A 288 12.70 -10.37 -31.17
C GLN A 288 13.43 -10.54 -32.51
N GLU A 289 13.64 -9.46 -33.27
CA GLU A 289 14.41 -9.50 -34.51
C GLU A 289 15.87 -9.89 -34.28
N ARG A 290 16.49 -9.35 -33.23
CA ARG A 290 17.85 -9.72 -32.82
C ARG A 290 17.94 -11.21 -32.47
N ARG A 291 16.98 -11.76 -31.72
CA ARG A 291 16.96 -13.20 -31.39
C ARG A 291 16.85 -14.08 -32.64
N LYS A 292 16.04 -13.69 -33.63
CA LYS A 292 15.96 -14.41 -34.92
C LYS A 292 17.28 -14.33 -35.68
N ALA A 293 17.96 -13.20 -35.66
CA ALA A 293 19.28 -13.05 -36.28
C ALA A 293 20.34 -13.92 -35.58
N ASP A 294 20.33 -13.96 -34.24
CA ASP A 294 21.23 -14.81 -33.45
C ASP A 294 20.98 -16.30 -33.69
N GLU A 295 19.72 -16.73 -33.82
CA GLU A 295 19.39 -18.12 -34.18
C GLU A 295 19.89 -18.50 -35.58
N ASN A 296 19.70 -17.61 -36.56
CA ASN A 296 20.23 -17.82 -37.92
C ASN A 296 21.77 -17.91 -37.92
N MET A 297 22.44 -17.05 -37.17
CA MET A 297 23.89 -17.07 -37.07
C MET A 297 24.41 -18.35 -36.38
N ARG A 298 23.70 -18.84 -35.35
CA ARG A 298 24.02 -20.14 -34.71
C ARG A 298 23.86 -21.30 -35.68
N PHE A 299 22.81 -21.29 -36.50
CA PHE A 299 22.60 -22.32 -37.52
C PHE A 299 23.71 -22.31 -38.58
N GLU A 300 24.15 -21.13 -39.04
CA GLU A 300 25.29 -21.01 -39.96
C GLU A 300 26.61 -21.48 -39.35
N ILE A 301 26.86 -21.14 -38.07
CA ILE A 301 28.06 -21.61 -37.35
C ILE A 301 28.04 -23.14 -37.28
N GLN A 302 26.91 -23.75 -36.93
CA GLN A 302 26.78 -25.19 -36.84
C GLN A 302 26.98 -25.89 -38.20
N GLN A 303 26.49 -25.30 -39.29
CA GLN A 303 26.78 -25.82 -40.63
C GLN A 303 28.27 -25.77 -40.97
N LYS A 304 28.96 -24.66 -40.63
CA LYS A 304 30.41 -24.52 -40.85
C LYS A 304 31.21 -25.49 -40.00
N GLU A 305 30.83 -25.72 -38.75
CA GLU A 305 31.46 -26.72 -37.88
C GLU A 305 31.31 -28.14 -38.44
N ASN A 306 30.10 -28.50 -38.91
CA ASN A 306 29.87 -29.80 -39.54
C ASN A 306 30.72 -29.99 -40.80
N ALA A 307 30.80 -28.98 -41.66
CA ALA A 307 31.64 -29.01 -42.85
C ALA A 307 33.14 -29.13 -42.50
N MET A 308 33.58 -28.48 -41.42
CA MET A 308 34.96 -28.58 -40.93
C MET A 308 35.29 -29.98 -40.41
N ILE A 309 34.37 -30.63 -39.70
CA ILE A 309 34.52 -32.02 -39.25
C ILE A 309 34.63 -32.97 -40.44
N GLU A 310 33.83 -32.77 -41.49
CA GLU A 310 33.92 -33.58 -42.71
C GLU A 310 35.25 -33.37 -43.45
N LEU A 311 35.73 -32.13 -43.53
CA LEU A 311 37.03 -31.81 -44.10
C LEU A 311 38.17 -32.52 -43.35
N GLN A 312 38.15 -32.48 -42.01
CA GLN A 312 39.16 -33.16 -41.18
C GLN A 312 39.16 -34.68 -41.40
N LYS A 313 37.97 -35.30 -41.49
CA LYS A 313 37.86 -36.73 -41.82
C LYS A 313 38.41 -37.05 -43.20
N ALA A 314 38.20 -36.18 -44.18
CA ALA A 314 38.74 -36.35 -45.53
C ALA A 314 40.27 -36.22 -45.55
N GLU A 315 40.84 -35.27 -44.81
CA GLU A 315 42.29 -35.10 -44.66
C GLU A 315 42.95 -36.30 -43.96
N GLU A 316 42.33 -36.82 -42.91
CA GLU A 316 42.82 -38.01 -42.20
C GLU A 316 42.80 -39.26 -43.10
N ASN A 317 41.72 -39.44 -43.87
CA ASN A 317 41.66 -40.51 -44.87
C ASN A 317 42.74 -40.36 -45.95
N LEU A 318 43.00 -39.14 -46.43
CA LEU A 318 44.05 -38.90 -47.41
C LEU A 318 45.44 -39.22 -46.83
N LYS A 319 45.68 -38.85 -45.57
CA LYS A 319 46.93 -39.17 -44.86
C LYS A 319 47.13 -40.68 -44.74
N ASN A 320 46.10 -41.42 -44.35
CA ASN A 320 46.14 -42.89 -44.28
C ASN A 320 46.41 -43.52 -45.66
N GLN A 321 45.82 -42.99 -46.73
CA GLN A 321 46.10 -43.47 -48.09
C GLN A 321 47.54 -43.21 -48.52
N ILE A 322 48.10 -42.04 -48.19
CA ILE A 322 49.50 -41.72 -48.47
C ILE A 322 50.43 -42.67 -47.72
N GLU A 323 50.14 -42.98 -46.46
CA GLU A 323 50.93 -43.91 -45.65
C GLU A 323 50.86 -45.34 -46.19
N ASN A 324 49.67 -45.80 -46.59
CA ASN A 324 49.50 -47.08 -47.26
C ASN A 324 50.28 -47.16 -48.59
N ARG A 325 50.31 -46.09 -49.38
CA ARG A 325 51.12 -46.02 -50.60
C ARG A 325 52.62 -46.11 -50.30
N ARG A 326 53.11 -45.37 -49.29
CA ARG A 326 54.52 -45.45 -48.86
C ARG A 326 54.91 -46.86 -48.42
N ASN A 327 54.03 -47.55 -47.70
CA ASN A 327 54.26 -48.94 -47.29
C ASN A 327 54.29 -49.89 -48.50
N ALA A 328 53.39 -49.71 -49.47
CA ALA A 328 53.40 -50.49 -50.70
C ALA A 328 54.67 -50.22 -51.55
N GLU A 329 55.09 -48.97 -51.66
CA GLU A 329 56.33 -48.58 -52.35
C GLU A 329 57.57 -49.20 -51.70
N LYS A 330 57.60 -49.24 -50.36
CA LYS A 330 58.68 -49.92 -49.62
C LYS A 330 58.72 -51.42 -49.94
N ILE A 331 57.57 -52.10 -49.90
CA ILE A 331 57.48 -53.54 -50.24
C ILE A 331 57.94 -53.79 -51.68
N ILE A 332 57.53 -52.94 -52.63
CA ILE A 332 57.97 -53.04 -54.02
C ILE A 332 59.50 -52.85 -54.13
N SER A 333 60.08 -51.92 -53.39
CA SER A 333 61.53 -51.71 -53.35
C SER A 333 62.26 -52.94 -52.81
N ASP A 334 61.77 -53.53 -51.72
CA ASP A 334 62.35 -54.72 -51.09
C ASP A 334 62.27 -55.94 -52.05
N LEU A 335 61.12 -56.15 -52.68
CA LEU A 335 60.94 -57.22 -53.69
C LEU A 335 61.85 -57.03 -54.91
N ASN A 336 62.02 -55.79 -55.37
CA ASN A 336 62.93 -55.50 -56.49
C ASN A 336 64.39 -55.80 -56.13
N TRP A 337 64.81 -55.49 -54.91
CA TRP A 337 66.14 -55.82 -54.41
C TRP A 337 66.34 -57.35 -54.36
N GLU A 338 65.35 -58.08 -53.87
CA GLU A 338 65.39 -59.54 -53.79
C GLU A 338 65.42 -60.20 -55.18
N ILE A 339 64.63 -59.69 -56.13
CA ILE A 339 64.68 -60.10 -57.54
C ILE A 339 66.06 -59.85 -58.14
N GLN A 340 66.68 -58.70 -57.85
CA GLN A 340 68.03 -58.39 -58.37
C GLN A 340 69.06 -59.36 -57.80
N ASN A 341 68.98 -59.66 -56.50
CA ASN A 341 69.87 -60.61 -55.84
C ASN A 341 69.70 -62.03 -56.43
N MET A 342 68.46 -62.49 -56.61
CA MET A 342 68.16 -63.77 -57.28
C MET A 342 68.70 -63.82 -58.71
N LYS A 343 68.62 -62.71 -59.47
CA LYS A 343 69.20 -62.64 -60.82
C LYS A 343 70.72 -62.81 -60.79
N GLN A 344 71.42 -62.15 -59.87
CA GLN A 344 72.86 -62.30 -59.71
C GLN A 344 73.25 -63.72 -59.32
N THR A 345 72.52 -64.34 -58.40
CA THR A 345 72.73 -65.74 -58.00
C THR A 345 72.51 -66.70 -59.16
N ASN A 346 71.42 -66.54 -59.93
CA ASN A 346 71.17 -67.35 -61.12
C ASN A 346 72.27 -67.17 -62.18
N GLU A 347 72.77 -65.95 -62.36
CA GLU A 347 73.87 -65.69 -63.30
C GLU A 347 75.18 -66.38 -62.84
N SER A 348 75.44 -66.41 -61.53
CA SER A 348 76.56 -67.16 -60.96
C SER A 348 76.40 -68.68 -61.15
N LEU A 349 75.22 -69.23 -60.83
CA LEU A 349 74.91 -70.64 -61.02
C LEU A 349 74.99 -71.05 -62.49
N THR A 350 74.58 -70.18 -63.41
CA THR A 350 74.71 -70.43 -64.86
C THR A 350 76.19 -70.51 -65.26
N LYS A 351 77.04 -69.60 -64.75
CA LYS A 351 78.49 -69.66 -65.00
C LYS A 351 79.12 -70.92 -64.43
N GLU A 352 78.71 -71.34 -63.23
CA GLU A 352 79.15 -72.59 -62.62
C GLU A 352 78.71 -73.80 -63.46
N PHE A 353 77.45 -73.86 -63.87
CA PHE A 353 76.94 -74.93 -64.74
C PHE A 353 77.70 -74.99 -66.07
N GLU A 354 77.97 -73.86 -66.71
CA GLU A 354 78.76 -73.82 -67.94
C GLU A 354 80.22 -74.28 -67.71
N SER A 355 80.81 -73.94 -66.56
CA SER A 355 82.14 -74.44 -66.19
C SER A 355 82.14 -75.96 -65.96
N GLU A 356 81.11 -76.49 -65.30
CA GLU A 356 80.97 -77.92 -65.02
C GLU A 356 80.65 -78.71 -66.29
N LYS A 357 79.82 -78.17 -67.18
CA LYS A 357 79.59 -78.70 -68.52
C LYS A 357 80.88 -78.76 -69.34
N ASN A 358 81.71 -77.73 -69.28
CA ASN A 358 83.03 -77.74 -69.93
C ASN A 358 83.96 -78.79 -69.31
N ILE A 359 83.97 -78.93 -67.99
CA ILE A 359 84.73 -79.98 -67.29
C ILE A 359 84.25 -81.36 -67.73
N ARG A 360 82.93 -81.59 -67.78
CA ARG A 360 82.33 -82.86 -68.19
C ARG A 360 82.66 -83.20 -69.63
N MET A 361 82.61 -82.24 -70.54
CA MET A 361 83.03 -82.40 -71.93
C MET A 361 84.53 -82.76 -72.04
N VAL A 362 85.40 -82.16 -71.22
CA VAL A 362 86.82 -82.54 -71.14
C VAL A 362 86.99 -83.97 -70.61
N TYR A 363 86.22 -84.36 -69.58
CA TYR A 363 86.22 -85.74 -69.08
C TYR A 363 85.69 -86.73 -70.12
N GLU A 364 84.67 -86.38 -70.89
CA GLU A 364 84.08 -87.21 -71.94
C GLU A 364 85.09 -87.42 -73.08
N VAL A 365 85.77 -86.37 -73.53
CA VAL A 365 86.87 -86.49 -74.52
C VAL A 365 88.01 -87.37 -73.98
N LYS A 366 88.39 -87.22 -72.71
CA LYS A 366 89.40 -88.09 -72.07
C LYS A 366 88.93 -89.53 -71.96
N TYR A 367 87.67 -89.76 -71.59
CA TYR A 367 87.07 -91.07 -71.47
C TYR A 367 87.01 -91.75 -72.84
N ASP A 368 86.60 -91.05 -73.90
CA ASP A 368 86.58 -91.59 -75.26
C ASP A 368 87.98 -91.91 -75.79
N ALA A 369 88.99 -91.11 -75.42
CA ALA A 369 90.39 -91.42 -75.70
C ALA A 369 90.85 -92.69 -74.95
N GLU A 370 90.52 -92.81 -73.66
CA GLU A 370 90.84 -93.99 -72.85
C GLU A 370 90.08 -95.25 -73.33
N VAL A 371 88.85 -95.11 -73.81
CA VAL A 371 88.07 -96.19 -74.43
C VAL A 371 88.73 -96.62 -75.75
N LYS A 372 89.18 -95.69 -76.59
CA LYS A 372 89.95 -96.02 -77.81
C LYS A 372 91.27 -96.72 -77.49
N ASP A 373 92.01 -96.24 -76.50
CA ASP A 373 93.25 -96.88 -76.05
C ASP A 373 92.97 -98.29 -75.52
N LYS A 374 91.88 -98.48 -74.75
CA LYS A 374 91.44 -99.79 -74.26
C LYS A 374 90.90 -100.70 -75.36
N GLU A 375 90.24 -100.19 -76.40
CA GLU A 375 89.82 -100.97 -77.57
C GLU A 375 91.01 -101.37 -78.44
N GLN A 376 92.02 -100.52 -78.55
CA GLN A 376 93.28 -100.85 -79.21
C GLN A 376 94.04 -101.92 -78.41
N LEU A 377 94.09 -101.79 -77.08
CA LEU A 377 94.63 -102.80 -76.18
C LEU A 377 93.81 -104.11 -76.24
N LYS A 378 92.49 -104.02 -76.40
CA LYS A 378 91.60 -105.18 -76.55
C LYS A 378 91.86 -105.91 -77.88
N LYS A 379 92.11 -105.19 -78.99
CA LYS A 379 92.55 -105.80 -80.26
C LYS A 379 93.91 -106.49 -80.13
N GLU A 380 94.85 -105.90 -79.40
CA GLU A 380 96.14 -106.54 -79.11
C GLU A 380 95.98 -107.77 -78.19
N PHE A 381 95.04 -107.73 -77.24
CA PHE A 381 94.72 -108.87 -76.39
C PHE A 381 93.91 -109.96 -77.10
N GLU A 382 93.00 -109.64 -78.02
CA GLU A 382 92.27 -110.61 -78.85
C GLU A 382 93.25 -111.34 -79.80
N GLN A 383 94.24 -110.63 -80.38
CA GLN A 383 95.33 -111.27 -81.12
C GLN A 383 96.23 -112.17 -80.25
N LYS A 384 96.41 -111.84 -78.96
CA LYS A 384 97.11 -112.70 -77.99
C LYS A 384 96.24 -113.87 -77.50
N ILE A 385 94.93 -113.70 -77.39
CA ILE A 385 93.98 -114.73 -76.94
C ILE A 385 93.75 -115.78 -78.04
N ASP A 386 93.77 -115.39 -79.32
CA ASP A 386 93.75 -116.36 -80.43
C ASP A 386 95.05 -117.19 -80.50
N LEU A 387 96.19 -116.64 -80.06
CA LEU A 387 97.46 -117.37 -79.91
C LEU A 387 97.51 -118.23 -78.64
N MET A 388 96.73 -117.90 -77.61
CA MET A 388 96.73 -118.55 -76.29
C MET A 388 95.61 -119.61 -76.15
N ASN A 389 94.56 -119.51 -76.95
CA ASN A 389 93.55 -120.56 -77.12
C ASN A 389 94.06 -121.72 -77.99
N GLU A 390 95.23 -121.60 -78.64
CA GLU A 390 96.02 -122.72 -79.16
C GLU A 390 96.77 -123.48 -78.04
N LEU A 391 96.97 -122.83 -76.88
CA LEU A 391 97.40 -123.45 -75.62
C LEU A 391 96.24 -124.04 -74.81
N HIS A 392 95.10 -124.23 -75.48
CA HIS A 392 94.16 -125.33 -75.31
C HIS A 392 94.77 -126.50 -74.54
N ASN A 393 94.03 -127.01 -73.58
CA ASN A 393 94.20 -128.42 -73.20
C ASN A 393 95.51 -128.81 -72.53
N LYS A 394 96.10 -127.96 -71.68
CA LYS A 394 97.02 -128.51 -70.68
C LYS A 394 96.65 -128.35 -69.22
N GLN A 395 95.86 -127.36 -68.82
CA GLN A 395 95.73 -127.09 -67.39
C GLN A 395 94.32 -126.67 -66.98
N ILE A 396 93.31 -127.40 -67.50
CA ILE A 396 92.12 -127.66 -66.71
C ILE A 396 92.58 -128.50 -65.53
N GLU A 397 92.80 -127.87 -64.40
CA GLU A 397 92.31 -128.43 -63.16
C GLU A 397 92.35 -127.37 -62.10
N ASN A 398 91.30 -127.39 -61.30
CA ASN A 398 91.42 -127.04 -59.91
C ASN A 398 91.78 -125.58 -59.66
N VAL A 399 90.75 -124.80 -59.40
CA VAL A 399 90.14 -124.83 -58.09
C VAL A 399 89.37 -123.52 -58.03
N ASN A 400 88.06 -123.65 -58.08
CA ASN A 400 87.35 -123.81 -56.84
C ASN A 400 87.60 -122.61 -55.93
N LYS A 401 86.46 -122.08 -55.58
CA LYS A 401 86.12 -121.80 -54.21
C LYS A 401 86.44 -120.39 -53.76
N GLN A 402 85.43 -119.53 -53.78
CA GLN A 402 84.26 -119.61 -52.89
C GLN A 402 84.58 -118.96 -51.55
N ILE A 403 83.61 -118.15 -51.14
CA ILE A 403 82.96 -118.24 -49.82
C ILE A 403 83.71 -117.55 -48.68
N GLN A 404 83.06 -116.79 -47.81
CA GLN A 404 81.69 -116.25 -47.71
C GLN A 404 81.65 -115.60 -46.31
N GLU A 405 80.89 -114.52 -46.23
CA GLU A 405 79.89 -114.21 -45.19
C GLU A 405 80.18 -114.40 -43.69
N LYS A 406 79.68 -113.44 -42.89
CA LYS A 406 78.47 -113.73 -42.11
C LYS A 406 77.72 -112.52 -41.55
N ASP A 407 76.41 -112.74 -41.48
CA ASP A 407 75.41 -112.17 -40.55
C ASP A 407 74.74 -110.84 -40.94
N GLU A 408 74.04 -110.92 -42.07
CA GLU A 408 72.58 -110.81 -42.19
C GLU A 408 71.72 -110.29 -40.99
N LEU A 409 70.78 -109.43 -41.38
CA LEU A 409 69.36 -109.51 -41.00
C LEU A 409 68.94 -108.91 -39.64
N MET A 410 68.41 -107.68 -39.66
CA MET A 410 66.95 -107.51 -39.60
C MET A 410 66.51 -106.04 -39.78
N LYS A 411 66.02 -105.78 -40.99
CA LYS A 411 64.76 -105.06 -41.31
C LYS A 411 64.73 -103.58 -40.90
N GLU A 412 65.16 -102.62 -41.72
CA GLU A 412 64.90 -102.38 -43.15
C GLU A 412 63.40 -102.19 -43.50
N LYS A 413 63.13 -101.01 -44.08
CA LYS A 413 61.96 -100.55 -44.83
C LYS A 413 60.76 -100.09 -44.00
N GLU A 414 60.66 -98.81 -43.65
CA GLU A 414 60.57 -97.63 -44.54
C GLU A 414 59.37 -97.71 -45.48
N LEU A 415 58.51 -96.72 -45.30
CA LEU A 415 57.52 -96.28 -46.27
C LEU A 415 56.38 -97.28 -46.49
N GLN A 416 55.25 -96.96 -45.87
CA GLN A 416 54.22 -96.27 -46.63
C GLN A 416 53.02 -96.00 -45.75
N ARG A 417 52.40 -94.85 -46.03
CA ARG A 417 50.94 -94.69 -46.05
C ARG A 417 50.28 -94.82 -44.69
N GLN A 418 49.60 -93.83 -44.18
CA GLN A 418 48.56 -93.01 -44.79
C GLN A 418 47.66 -92.70 -43.58
N GLU A 419 46.76 -91.75 -43.77
CA GLU A 419 45.45 -91.79 -43.11
C GLU A 419 45.40 -91.38 -41.64
N ALA A 420 44.87 -90.17 -41.46
CA ALA A 420 44.14 -89.61 -40.31
C ALA A 420 44.83 -88.32 -39.83
N GLU A 421 44.84 -87.24 -40.60
CA GLU A 421 43.63 -86.51 -41.02
C GLU A 421 42.77 -86.11 -39.80
N LEU A 422 42.86 -84.82 -39.46
CA LEU A 422 41.68 -83.99 -39.30
C LEU A 422 40.64 -84.38 -38.22
N SER A 423 41.07 -84.54 -36.96
CA SER A 423 40.13 -84.45 -35.83
C SER A 423 40.83 -84.15 -34.49
N LEU A 424 41.29 -82.91 -34.28
CA LEU A 424 41.46 -82.37 -32.92
C LEU A 424 41.61 -80.83 -32.92
N LYS A 425 40.75 -80.13 -33.67
CA LYS A 425 40.71 -78.65 -33.65
C LYS A 425 39.30 -78.07 -33.80
N THR A 426 38.29 -78.78 -33.28
CA THR A 426 36.90 -78.31 -33.12
C THR A 426 36.25 -78.88 -31.84
N GLU A 427 37.01 -78.94 -30.74
CA GLU A 427 36.52 -79.37 -29.42
C GLU A 427 37.01 -78.45 -28.28
N LYS A 428 37.10 -77.15 -28.55
CA LYS A 428 37.37 -76.12 -27.51
C LYS A 428 36.48 -74.88 -27.58
N GLU A 429 35.54 -74.82 -28.51
CA GLU A 429 34.57 -73.70 -28.65
C GLU A 429 33.18 -73.99 -28.04
N LEU A 430 32.99 -75.14 -27.37
CA LEU A 430 31.72 -75.51 -26.71
C LEU A 430 31.71 -75.39 -25.17
N LYS A 431 32.73 -74.74 -24.56
CA LYS A 431 32.77 -74.49 -23.11
C LYS A 431 32.69 -73.01 -22.71
N GLU A 432 31.98 -72.21 -23.52
CA GLU A 432 31.67 -70.80 -23.23
C GLU A 432 30.16 -70.50 -23.05
N LYS A 433 29.28 -71.51 -23.01
CA LYS A 433 27.81 -71.28 -22.88
C LYS A 433 27.15 -71.80 -21.60
N ALA A 434 27.89 -72.43 -20.67
CA ALA A 434 27.34 -73.01 -19.45
C ALA A 434 27.39 -72.10 -18.21
N ILE A 435 28.12 -70.97 -18.24
CA ILE A 435 28.34 -70.11 -17.04
C ILE A 435 27.45 -68.85 -17.03
N LYS A 436 26.79 -68.48 -18.13
CA LYS A 436 25.88 -67.31 -18.19
C LYS A 436 24.39 -67.61 -17.94
N ARG A 437 24.03 -68.84 -17.52
CA ARG A 437 22.63 -69.24 -17.21
C ARG A 437 22.28 -69.29 -15.72
N VAL A 438 23.26 -69.11 -14.83
CA VAL A 438 23.04 -69.18 -13.37
C VAL A 438 22.83 -67.78 -12.75
N GLU A 439 23.40 -66.71 -13.31
CA GLU A 439 23.28 -65.35 -12.77
C GLU A 439 21.92 -64.65 -13.08
N THR A 440 21.17 -65.12 -14.07
CA THR A 440 19.84 -64.57 -14.41
C THR A 440 18.68 -65.22 -13.63
N ALA A 441 18.92 -66.36 -12.99
CA ALA A 441 17.91 -67.08 -12.20
C ALA A 441 17.77 -66.53 -10.76
N GLU A 442 18.84 -65.95 -10.18
CA GLU A 442 18.82 -65.39 -8.82
C GLU A 442 18.17 -64.01 -8.72
N LYS A 443 18.12 -63.24 -9.83
CA LYS A 443 17.49 -61.92 -9.86
C LYS A 443 15.95 -61.96 -9.91
N THR A 444 15.38 -63.04 -10.45
CA THR A 444 13.92 -63.21 -10.61
C THR A 444 13.24 -63.71 -9.33
N ILE A 445 13.97 -64.40 -8.45
CA ILE A 445 13.47 -64.89 -7.16
C ILE A 445 13.34 -63.74 -6.13
N ALA A 446 14.23 -62.74 -6.20
CA ALA A 446 14.17 -61.57 -5.31
C ALA A 446 12.98 -60.63 -5.60
N GLU A 447 12.47 -60.58 -6.83
CA GLU A 447 11.34 -59.72 -7.23
C GLU A 447 9.96 -60.33 -6.92
N GLN A 448 9.85 -61.66 -6.79
CA GLN A 448 8.60 -62.33 -6.41
C GLN A 448 8.35 -62.32 -4.89
N THR A 449 9.38 -62.24 -4.06
CA THR A 449 9.25 -62.15 -2.60
C THR A 449 8.68 -60.81 -2.12
N VAL A 450 8.92 -59.71 -2.84
CA VAL A 450 8.42 -58.36 -2.49
C VAL A 450 6.93 -58.19 -2.82
N LYS A 451 6.39 -58.92 -3.82
CA LYS A 451 4.96 -58.88 -4.19
C LYS A 451 4.05 -59.73 -3.29
N ILE A 452 4.58 -60.74 -2.60
CA ILE A 452 3.80 -61.58 -1.66
C ILE A 452 3.56 -60.85 -0.32
N LEU A 453 4.47 -59.96 0.09
CA LEU A 453 4.35 -59.16 1.33
C LEU A 453 3.35 -58.00 1.22
N SER A 454 3.10 -57.44 0.03
CA SER A 454 2.10 -56.38 -0.17
C SER A 454 0.66 -56.92 -0.21
N ALA A 455 0.45 -58.12 -0.75
CA ALA A 455 -0.87 -58.77 -0.83
C ALA A 455 -1.37 -59.30 0.54
N GLN A 456 -0.48 -59.63 1.48
CA GLN A 456 -0.85 -60.07 2.84
C GLN A 456 -1.31 -58.92 3.76
N ASN A 457 -0.89 -57.68 3.51
CA ASN A 457 -1.29 -56.52 4.31
C ASN A 457 -2.67 -55.95 3.90
N GLU A 458 -3.06 -56.06 2.62
CA GLU A 458 -4.39 -55.62 2.15
C GLU A 458 -5.53 -56.54 2.63
N ALA A 459 -5.28 -57.85 2.81
CA ALA A 459 -6.26 -58.79 3.32
C ALA A 459 -6.59 -58.60 4.82
N LYS A 460 -5.67 -58.01 5.60
CA LYS A 460 -5.85 -57.74 7.03
C LYS A 460 -6.73 -56.51 7.32
N ILE A 461 -6.67 -55.50 6.46
CA ILE A 461 -7.43 -54.24 6.61
C ILE A 461 -8.94 -54.45 6.32
N LYS A 462 -9.29 -55.27 5.33
CA LYS A 462 -10.69 -55.60 4.99
C LYS A 462 -11.40 -56.48 6.04
N SER A 463 -10.66 -57.19 6.89
CA SER A 463 -11.24 -58.04 7.96
C SER A 463 -11.69 -57.23 9.19
N GLU A 464 -11.11 -56.05 9.42
CA GLU A 464 -11.40 -55.22 10.60
C GLU A 464 -12.62 -54.30 10.36
N GLU A 465 -12.83 -53.84 9.12
CA GLU A 465 -13.96 -52.99 8.72
C GLU A 465 -15.32 -53.73 8.75
N ASN A 466 -15.35 -55.03 8.44
CA ASN A 466 -16.57 -55.84 8.49
C ASN A 466 -17.05 -56.16 9.92
N LYS A 467 -16.18 -56.00 10.93
CA LYS A 467 -16.49 -56.26 12.35
C LYS A 467 -17.18 -55.05 13.00
N GLN A 468 -16.89 -53.83 12.54
CA GLN A 468 -17.48 -52.59 13.04
C GLN A 468 -18.90 -52.31 12.50
N LEU A 469 -19.25 -52.82 11.30
CA LEU A 469 -20.60 -52.68 10.73
C LEU A 469 -21.66 -53.56 11.42
N LYS A 470 -21.26 -54.69 12.02
CA LYS A 470 -22.18 -55.63 12.69
C LYS A 470 -22.60 -55.18 14.10
N GLN A 471 -21.77 -54.38 14.79
CA GLN A 471 -22.08 -53.82 16.13
C GLN A 471 -23.08 -52.65 16.10
N LYS A 472 -23.18 -51.91 15.00
CA LYS A 472 -24.10 -50.75 14.87
C LYS A 472 -25.56 -51.16 14.61
N ALA A 473 -25.79 -52.32 14.00
CA ALA A 473 -27.14 -52.83 13.70
C ALA A 473 -27.86 -53.40 14.93
N GLU A 474 -27.12 -53.82 15.98
CA GLU A 474 -27.68 -54.47 17.18
C GLU A 474 -28.13 -53.46 18.26
N GLN A 475 -27.62 -52.21 18.22
CA GLN A 475 -27.99 -51.14 19.17
C GLN A 475 -29.31 -50.42 18.85
N GLN A 476 -29.80 -50.46 17.61
CA GLN A 476 -31.05 -49.78 17.23
C GLN A 476 -32.33 -50.58 17.55
N THR A 477 -32.23 -51.90 17.74
CA THR A 477 -33.38 -52.77 18.01
C THR A 477 -33.81 -52.76 19.49
N ASN A 478 -32.92 -52.39 20.42
CA ASN A 478 -33.21 -52.39 21.86
C ASN A 478 -33.90 -51.12 22.38
N GLN A 479 -33.85 -49.99 21.65
CA GLN A 479 -34.48 -48.73 22.08
C GLN A 479 -36.00 -48.66 21.83
N ALA A 480 -36.56 -49.49 20.94
CA ALA A 480 -37.99 -49.45 20.61
C ALA A 480 -38.90 -50.15 21.65
N ASN A 481 -38.38 -51.07 22.47
CA ASN A 481 -39.18 -51.89 23.39
C ASN A 481 -39.40 -51.25 24.78
N GLU A 482 -38.75 -50.13 25.10
CA GLU A 482 -38.77 -49.52 26.44
C GLU A 482 -39.84 -48.41 26.58
N GLU A 483 -40.34 -47.88 25.46
CA GLU A 483 -41.32 -46.78 25.44
C GLU A 483 -42.79 -47.26 25.55
N GLU A 484 -43.06 -48.54 25.27
CA GLU A 484 -44.40 -49.16 25.38
C GLU A 484 -44.83 -49.43 26.84
N ARG A 485 -43.88 -49.59 27.77
CA ARG A 485 -44.19 -49.85 29.20
C ARG A 485 -44.74 -48.64 29.97
N ARG A 486 -44.39 -47.41 29.58
CA ARG A 486 -44.77 -46.19 30.34
C ARG A 486 -46.23 -45.74 30.16
N ARG A 487 -46.97 -46.25 29.17
CA ARG A 487 -48.36 -45.82 28.91
C ARG A 487 -49.43 -46.52 29.76
N LYS A 488 -49.12 -47.61 30.45
CA LYS A 488 -50.12 -48.44 31.19
C LYS A 488 -50.36 -48.04 32.67
N GLU A 489 -49.58 -47.13 33.25
CA GLU A 489 -49.69 -46.78 34.69
C GLU A 489 -50.62 -45.58 35.03
N ILE A 490 -51.01 -44.75 34.05
CA ILE A 490 -51.77 -43.50 34.31
C ILE A 490 -53.29 -43.71 34.42
N GLU A 491 -53.83 -44.83 33.92
CA GLU A 491 -55.28 -45.04 33.77
C GLU A 491 -55.98 -45.52 35.07
N ILE A 492 -55.23 -45.97 36.08
CA ILE A 492 -55.77 -46.60 37.30
C ILE A 492 -56.18 -45.57 38.37
N LEU A 493 -55.61 -44.36 38.39
CA LEU A 493 -55.81 -43.39 39.48
C LEU A 493 -57.09 -42.53 39.38
N LYS A 494 -57.88 -42.64 38.31
CA LYS A 494 -59.04 -41.76 38.06
C LYS A 494 -60.39 -42.28 38.60
N GLY A 495 -60.49 -43.56 38.97
CA GLY A 495 -61.76 -44.21 39.34
C GLY A 495 -62.25 -44.05 40.78
N GLU A 496 -61.42 -43.59 41.72
CA GLU A 496 -61.75 -43.68 43.16
C GLU A 496 -62.48 -42.45 43.74
N ILE A 497 -62.52 -41.31 43.04
CA ILE A 497 -63.00 -40.02 43.59
C ILE A 497 -64.53 -39.84 43.48
N GLU A 498 -65.23 -40.55 42.60
CA GLU A 498 -66.65 -40.27 42.29
C GLU A 498 -67.67 -40.91 43.27
N GLY A 499 -67.27 -41.84 44.15
CA GLY A 499 -68.19 -42.59 45.01
C GLY A 499 -68.67 -41.90 46.30
N GLN A 500 -67.98 -40.88 46.81
CA GLN A 500 -68.23 -40.36 48.17
C GLN A 500 -69.30 -39.25 48.25
N ASN A 501 -69.66 -38.59 47.15
CA ASN A 501 -70.56 -37.42 47.17
C ASN A 501 -72.08 -37.74 47.19
N PHE A 502 -72.49 -39.00 47.05
CA PHE A 502 -73.91 -39.37 46.89
C PHE A 502 -74.71 -39.48 48.21
N ASN A 503 -74.07 -39.76 49.36
CA ASN A 503 -74.79 -40.19 50.56
C ASN A 503 -75.34 -39.07 51.47
N LEU A 504 -74.86 -37.82 51.37
CA LEU A 504 -75.21 -36.76 52.33
C LEU A 504 -76.57 -36.08 52.10
N ARG A 505 -77.24 -36.29 50.95
CA ARG A 505 -78.49 -35.58 50.62
C ARG A 505 -79.76 -36.17 51.25
N LYS A 506 -79.75 -37.41 51.73
CA LYS A 506 -80.97 -38.15 52.12
C LYS A 506 -81.49 -37.87 53.55
N GLU A 507 -80.68 -37.28 54.42
CA GLU A 507 -81.00 -37.13 55.86
C GLU A 507 -81.94 -35.94 56.16
N ASN A 508 -81.91 -34.89 55.32
CA ASN A 508 -82.54 -33.60 55.61
C ASN A 508 -84.08 -33.56 55.49
N GLU A 509 -84.69 -34.54 54.82
CA GLU A 509 -86.14 -34.51 54.54
C GLU A 509 -87.01 -35.03 55.70
N ARG A 510 -86.43 -35.67 56.74
CA ARG A 510 -87.20 -36.34 57.82
C ARG A 510 -87.77 -35.43 58.90
N ILE A 511 -87.13 -34.29 59.19
CA ILE A 511 -87.42 -33.48 60.40
C ILE A 511 -88.66 -32.58 60.23
N GLN A 512 -89.03 -32.22 59.00
CA GLN A 512 -90.12 -31.28 58.72
C GLN A 512 -91.53 -31.86 58.97
N TYR A 513 -91.68 -33.19 59.07
CA TYR A 513 -92.99 -33.85 59.13
C TYR A 513 -93.63 -33.87 60.54
N GLU A 514 -92.85 -33.75 61.63
CA GLU A 514 -93.37 -33.94 63.01
C GLU A 514 -94.07 -32.72 63.61
N ILE A 515 -93.78 -31.51 63.12
CA ILE A 515 -94.37 -30.26 63.64
C ILE A 515 -95.88 -30.15 63.32
N GLY A 516 -96.36 -30.84 62.29
CA GLY A 516 -97.77 -30.84 61.86
C GLY A 516 -98.74 -31.50 62.85
N ARG A 517 -98.27 -32.32 63.80
CA ARG A 517 -99.17 -33.21 64.58
C ARG A 517 -99.64 -32.69 65.94
N LEU A 518 -99.01 -31.64 66.49
CA LEU A 518 -99.23 -31.25 67.88
C LEU A 518 -100.29 -30.15 68.08
N LYS A 519 -100.65 -29.40 67.04
CA LYS A 519 -101.62 -28.29 67.17
C LYS A 519 -103.10 -28.73 67.16
N GLU A 520 -103.40 -29.97 66.79
CA GLU A 520 -104.78 -30.45 66.59
C GLU A 520 -105.49 -30.88 67.88
N LYS A 521 -104.77 -31.04 69.00
CA LYS A 521 -105.24 -31.94 70.06
C LYS A 521 -105.91 -31.32 71.28
N PHE A 522 -105.76 -30.03 71.58
CA PHE A 522 -106.22 -29.49 72.86
C PHE A 522 -106.98 -28.17 72.71
N GLY A 523 -108.30 -28.31 72.57
CA GLY A 523 -109.31 -27.23 72.49
C GLY A 523 -109.78 -26.65 73.83
N GLU A 524 -110.83 -25.83 73.77
CA GLU A 524 -110.77 -24.40 74.14
C GLU A 524 -111.62 -24.00 75.37
N LYS A 525 -111.39 -24.62 76.55
CA LYS A 525 -111.98 -24.10 77.80
C LYS A 525 -111.13 -24.21 79.08
N ILE A 526 -109.88 -24.66 78.98
CA ILE A 526 -108.92 -24.71 80.11
C ILE A 526 -107.69 -23.79 79.87
N PHE A 527 -107.65 -23.06 78.75
CA PHE A 527 -106.51 -22.23 78.34
C PHE A 527 -106.49 -20.80 78.92
N ASP A 528 -107.62 -20.27 79.41
CA ASP A 528 -107.71 -18.85 79.81
C ASP A 528 -107.23 -18.55 81.24
N GLU A 529 -107.10 -19.54 82.12
CA GLU A 529 -106.55 -19.32 83.47
C GLU A 529 -105.01 -19.25 83.47
N GLU A 530 -104.33 -19.97 82.58
CA GLU A 530 -102.87 -19.90 82.43
C GLU A 530 -102.40 -18.59 81.79
N LYS A 531 -103.29 -17.89 81.08
CA LYS A 531 -103.02 -16.60 80.44
C LYS A 531 -102.64 -15.50 81.43
N GLN A 532 -103.22 -15.48 82.64
CA GLN A 532 -102.96 -14.39 83.59
C GLN A 532 -101.62 -14.49 84.34
N VAL A 533 -101.00 -15.67 84.43
CA VAL A 533 -99.68 -15.83 85.08
C VAL A 533 -98.54 -15.46 84.13
N ILE A 534 -98.71 -15.72 82.84
CA ILE A 534 -97.71 -15.45 81.80
C ILE A 534 -97.52 -13.94 81.62
N GLU A 535 -98.59 -13.14 81.63
CA GLU A 535 -98.52 -11.69 81.40
C GLU A 535 -97.65 -10.93 82.43
N LYS A 536 -97.57 -11.42 83.67
CA LYS A 536 -96.72 -10.78 84.69
C LYS A 536 -95.24 -11.06 84.46
N LYS A 537 -94.89 -12.24 83.95
CA LYS A 537 -93.52 -12.66 83.66
C LYS A 537 -92.97 -12.03 82.37
N GLU A 538 -93.86 -11.75 81.41
CA GLU A 538 -93.48 -11.04 80.19
C GLU A 538 -93.01 -9.60 80.45
N LYS A 539 -93.55 -8.94 81.48
CA LYS A 539 -93.18 -7.56 81.80
C LYS A 539 -91.73 -7.44 82.30
N GLU A 540 -91.26 -8.36 83.14
CA GLU A 540 -89.87 -8.38 83.63
C GLU A 540 -88.87 -8.77 82.53
N ASN A 541 -89.24 -9.74 81.67
CA ASN A 541 -88.39 -10.14 80.54
C ASN A 541 -88.20 -9.01 79.52
N LYS A 542 -89.20 -8.13 79.35
CA LYS A 542 -89.14 -7.03 78.39
C LYS A 542 -88.10 -5.96 78.76
N ASP A 543 -87.92 -5.69 80.05
CA ASP A 543 -86.94 -4.71 80.51
C ASP A 543 -85.49 -5.24 80.42
N GLU A 544 -85.29 -6.56 80.55
CA GLU A 544 -83.99 -7.21 80.37
C GLU A 544 -83.57 -7.29 78.89
N ILE A 545 -84.52 -7.62 78.00
CA ILE A 545 -84.29 -7.66 76.54
C ILE A 545 -83.82 -6.30 76.01
N ASN A 546 -84.38 -5.20 76.50
CA ASN A 546 -83.99 -3.86 76.06
C ASN A 546 -82.55 -3.51 76.43
N ARG A 547 -82.04 -3.97 77.59
CA ARG A 547 -80.63 -3.74 77.97
C ARG A 547 -79.65 -4.55 77.12
N LEU A 548 -79.92 -5.83 76.91
CA LEU A 548 -79.08 -6.70 76.08
C LEU A 548 -79.04 -6.25 74.61
N ASN A 549 -80.14 -5.71 74.09
CA ASN A 549 -80.19 -5.18 72.72
C ASN A 549 -79.25 -3.99 72.54
N GLN A 550 -79.21 -3.07 73.52
CA GLN A 550 -78.36 -1.90 73.45
C GLN A 550 -76.86 -2.27 73.54
N GLU A 551 -76.51 -3.28 74.33
CA GLU A 551 -75.12 -3.76 74.44
C GLU A 551 -74.66 -4.52 73.17
N ASN A 552 -75.54 -5.32 72.57
CA ASN A 552 -75.27 -5.98 71.28
C ASN A 552 -75.08 -5.00 70.12
N GLU A 553 -75.83 -3.88 70.11
CA GLU A 553 -75.71 -2.86 69.07
C GLU A 553 -74.36 -2.14 69.13
N ASN A 554 -73.85 -1.87 70.33
CA ASN A 554 -72.51 -1.31 70.53
C ASN A 554 -71.40 -2.27 70.07
N GLN A 555 -71.47 -3.56 70.45
CA GLN A 555 -70.47 -4.55 70.00
C GLN A 555 -70.48 -4.77 68.48
N LYS A 556 -71.65 -4.64 67.84
CA LYS A 556 -71.78 -4.73 66.38
C LYS A 556 -71.06 -3.57 65.70
N ASN A 557 -71.21 -2.36 66.20
CA ASN A 557 -70.53 -1.17 65.67
C ASN A 557 -69.00 -1.26 65.82
N ASP A 558 -68.50 -1.80 66.93
CA ASP A 558 -67.06 -1.98 67.14
C ASP A 558 -66.46 -3.02 66.16
N LYS A 559 -67.13 -4.16 65.96
CA LYS A 559 -66.71 -5.17 64.97
C LYS A 559 -66.75 -4.65 63.54
N GLU A 560 -67.72 -3.80 63.21
CA GLU A 560 -67.83 -3.22 61.87
C GLU A 560 -66.71 -2.20 61.58
N ASN A 561 -66.29 -1.45 62.60
CA ASN A 561 -65.13 -0.56 62.49
C ASN A 561 -63.80 -1.32 62.35
N GLU A 562 -63.61 -2.45 63.05
CA GLU A 562 -62.44 -3.30 62.85
C GLU A 562 -62.41 -3.94 61.45
N LYS A 563 -63.56 -4.39 60.95
CA LYS A 563 -63.68 -4.94 59.60
C LYS A 563 -63.27 -3.92 58.54
N ARG A 564 -63.71 -2.66 58.66
CA ARG A 564 -63.32 -1.59 57.74
C ARG A 564 -61.81 -1.36 57.72
N ARG A 565 -61.13 -1.44 58.87
CA ARG A 565 -59.66 -1.34 58.94
C ARG A 565 -58.96 -2.50 58.24
N CYS A 566 -59.45 -3.73 58.41
CA CYS A 566 -58.92 -4.89 57.71
C CYS A 566 -59.11 -4.78 56.19
N ASP A 567 -60.29 -4.37 55.73
CA ASP A 567 -60.59 -4.20 54.29
C ASP A 567 -59.73 -3.12 53.62
N GLU A 568 -59.29 -2.11 54.37
CA GLU A 568 -58.38 -1.08 53.88
C GLU A 568 -56.93 -1.57 53.78
N ILE A 569 -56.49 -2.42 54.72
CA ILE A 569 -55.17 -3.07 54.65
C ILE A 569 -55.10 -4.06 53.49
N ILE A 570 -56.16 -4.86 53.29
CA ILE A 570 -56.25 -5.82 52.18
C ILE A 570 -56.12 -5.09 50.83
N ARG A 571 -56.86 -3.99 50.63
CA ARG A 571 -56.76 -3.19 49.40
C ARG A 571 -55.34 -2.68 49.13
N LYS A 572 -54.62 -2.24 50.16
CA LYS A 572 -53.22 -1.78 50.00
C LYS A 572 -52.28 -2.94 49.64
N LEU A 573 -52.49 -4.13 50.20
CA LEU A 573 -51.70 -5.32 49.86
C LEU A 573 -51.98 -5.81 48.43
N GLU A 574 -53.23 -5.80 47.99
CA GLU A 574 -53.61 -6.16 46.62
C GLU A 574 -52.98 -5.21 45.58
N GLN A 575 -52.94 -3.91 45.88
CA GLN A 575 -52.27 -2.92 45.03
C GLN A 575 -50.76 -3.18 44.92
N LEU A 576 -50.09 -3.49 46.03
CA LEU A 576 -48.66 -3.81 46.06
C LEU A 576 -48.33 -5.12 45.33
N ILE A 577 -49.22 -6.12 45.37
CA ILE A 577 -49.07 -7.36 44.62
C ILE A 577 -49.19 -7.06 43.12
N HIS A 578 -50.19 -6.28 42.72
CA HIS A 578 -50.39 -5.93 41.32
C HIS A 578 -49.18 -5.17 40.73
N GLU A 579 -48.65 -4.17 41.46
CA GLU A 579 -47.43 -3.46 41.04
C GLU A 579 -46.19 -4.38 40.96
N LYS A 580 -46.10 -5.39 41.82
CA LYS A 580 -45.00 -6.38 41.77
C LYS A 580 -45.16 -7.34 40.59
N ASP A 581 -46.37 -7.78 40.28
CA ASP A 581 -46.65 -8.65 39.16
C ASP A 581 -46.37 -7.94 37.82
N GLU A 582 -46.71 -6.65 37.73
CA GLU A 582 -46.42 -5.82 36.56
C GLU A 582 -44.91 -5.67 36.34
N LYS A 583 -44.15 -5.33 37.41
CA LYS A 583 -42.68 -5.30 37.35
C LYS A 583 -42.04 -6.65 37.02
N THR A 584 -42.62 -7.74 37.51
CA THR A 584 -42.13 -9.10 37.22
C THR A 584 -42.38 -9.45 35.75
N SER A 585 -43.53 -9.07 35.20
CA SER A 585 -43.86 -9.23 33.78
C SER A 585 -42.89 -8.46 32.87
N ASP A 586 -42.53 -7.23 33.24
CA ASP A 586 -41.57 -6.43 32.48
C ASP A 586 -40.15 -7.01 32.53
N LEU A 587 -39.71 -7.48 33.71
CA LEU A 587 -38.42 -8.18 33.86
C LEU A 587 -38.35 -9.47 33.03
N ILE A 588 -39.46 -10.21 32.91
CA ILE A 588 -39.53 -11.42 32.07
C ILE A 588 -39.40 -11.07 30.59
N LYS A 589 -40.04 -9.99 30.12
CA LYS A 589 -39.88 -9.51 28.74
C LYS A 589 -38.46 -9.04 28.45
N GLU A 590 -37.85 -8.32 29.37
CA GLU A 590 -36.46 -7.84 29.24
C GLU A 590 -35.48 -9.01 29.20
N LYS A 591 -35.69 -10.04 30.04
CA LYS A 591 -34.92 -11.29 30.00
C LYS A 591 -35.07 -12.03 28.67
N GLN A 592 -36.29 -12.15 28.13
CA GLN A 592 -36.51 -12.78 26.83
C GLN A 592 -35.82 -12.04 25.69
N GLN A 593 -35.81 -10.70 25.72
CA GLN A 593 -35.06 -9.89 24.76
C GLN A 593 -33.55 -10.07 24.90
N MET A 594 -33.02 -10.15 26.14
CA MET A 594 -31.62 -10.48 26.37
C MET A 594 -31.26 -11.87 25.85
N ASP A 595 -32.08 -12.88 26.09
CA ASP A 595 -31.83 -14.26 25.64
C ASP A 595 -31.80 -14.34 24.10
N GLN A 596 -32.73 -13.66 23.41
CA GLN A 596 -32.70 -13.55 21.93
C GLN A 596 -31.45 -12.83 21.42
N ARG A 597 -31.00 -11.79 22.13
CA ARG A 597 -29.79 -11.04 21.78
C ARG A 597 -28.53 -11.87 21.99
N ILE A 598 -28.47 -12.67 23.06
CA ILE A 598 -27.40 -13.65 23.31
C ILE A 598 -27.38 -14.70 22.20
N GLU A 599 -28.53 -15.24 21.79
CA GLU A 599 -28.59 -16.22 20.71
C GLU A 599 -28.08 -15.64 19.37
N THR A 600 -28.45 -14.40 19.08
CA THR A 600 -27.99 -13.67 17.88
C THR A 600 -26.48 -13.43 17.92
N LEU A 601 -25.96 -12.92 19.03
CA LEU A 601 -24.52 -12.70 19.24
C LEU A 601 -23.72 -14.02 19.20
N THR A 602 -24.31 -15.12 19.66
CA THR A 602 -23.67 -16.44 19.61
C THR A 602 -23.59 -16.97 18.18
N LYS A 603 -24.64 -16.77 17.37
CA LYS A 603 -24.63 -17.09 15.94
C LYS A 603 -23.61 -16.24 15.18
N GLU A 604 -23.56 -14.94 15.45
CA GLU A 604 -22.57 -14.03 14.88
C GLU A 604 -21.14 -14.46 15.26
N LYS A 605 -20.91 -14.79 16.54
CA LYS A 605 -19.62 -15.27 17.04
C LYS A 605 -19.16 -16.53 16.31
N ILE A 606 -20.02 -17.54 16.19
CA ILE A 606 -19.72 -18.77 15.45
C ILE A 606 -19.40 -18.46 13.98
N GLN A 607 -20.13 -17.53 13.37
CA GLN A 607 -19.89 -17.14 11.97
C GLN A 607 -18.56 -16.38 11.80
N THR A 608 -18.18 -15.54 12.77
CA THR A 608 -16.85 -14.91 12.80
C THR A 608 -15.73 -15.91 13.07
N GLU A 609 -15.93 -16.90 13.94
CA GLU A 609 -14.94 -17.96 14.19
C GLU A 609 -14.75 -18.85 12.95
N GLN A 610 -15.82 -19.20 12.23
CA GLN A 610 -15.73 -19.91 10.96
C GLN A 610 -15.01 -19.08 9.88
N LYS A 611 -15.25 -17.77 9.82
CA LYS A 611 -14.49 -16.86 8.94
C LYS A 611 -13.02 -16.80 9.35
N ALA A 612 -12.70 -16.78 10.65
CA ALA A 612 -11.33 -16.77 11.15
C ALA A 612 -10.59 -18.06 10.79
N VAL A 613 -11.24 -19.23 10.89
CA VAL A 613 -10.65 -20.52 10.45
C VAL A 613 -10.43 -20.56 8.94
N SER A 614 -11.37 -20.03 8.14
CA SER A 614 -11.19 -19.90 6.69
C SER A 614 -10.06 -18.93 6.31
N LEU A 615 -9.91 -17.84 7.07
CA LEU A 615 -8.81 -16.89 6.90
C LEU A 615 -7.48 -17.48 7.33
N ASP A 616 -7.41 -18.27 8.40
CA ASP A 616 -6.19 -18.98 8.83
C ASP A 616 -5.71 -19.99 7.78
N GLY A 617 -6.65 -20.71 7.15
CA GLY A 617 -6.35 -21.58 6.00
C GLY A 617 -5.76 -20.79 4.83
N ARG A 618 -6.34 -19.64 4.48
CA ARG A 618 -5.82 -18.75 3.43
C ARG A 618 -4.47 -18.13 3.80
N ILE A 619 -4.24 -17.79 5.06
CA ILE A 619 -2.96 -17.28 5.56
C ILE A 619 -1.88 -18.34 5.36
N LYS A 620 -2.13 -19.60 5.74
CA LYS A 620 -1.18 -20.70 5.50
C LYS A 620 -0.88 -20.91 4.02
N THR A 621 -1.88 -20.83 3.15
CA THR A 621 -1.66 -20.92 1.70
C THR A 621 -0.87 -19.71 1.17
N LEU A 622 -1.15 -18.52 1.68
CA LEU A 622 -0.42 -17.31 1.32
C LEU A 622 1.02 -17.34 1.83
N GLU A 623 1.28 -17.86 3.03
CA GLU A 623 2.62 -18.05 3.58
C GLU A 623 3.41 -19.08 2.76
N GLN A 624 2.79 -20.18 2.33
CA GLN A 624 3.42 -21.14 1.42
C GLN A 624 3.70 -20.54 0.04
N ASN A 625 2.77 -19.77 -0.51
CA ASN A 625 2.97 -19.07 -1.78
C ASN A 625 4.04 -17.98 -1.65
N GLN A 626 4.08 -17.27 -0.53
CA GLN A 626 5.10 -16.25 -0.24
C GLN A 626 6.47 -16.89 -0.11
N LYS A 627 6.59 -18.05 0.56
CA LYS A 627 7.83 -18.80 0.65
C LYS A 627 8.31 -19.32 -0.71
N GLN A 628 7.39 -19.84 -1.55
CA GLN A 628 7.73 -20.23 -2.92
C GLN A 628 8.11 -19.03 -3.81
N LEU A 629 7.47 -17.87 -3.60
CA LEU A 629 7.81 -16.63 -4.28
C LEU A 629 9.15 -16.08 -3.80
N GLU A 630 9.50 -16.20 -2.52
CA GLU A 630 10.81 -15.84 -1.96
C GLU A 630 11.90 -16.75 -2.51
N GLU A 631 11.70 -18.06 -2.55
CA GLU A 631 12.66 -19.00 -3.14
C GLU A 631 12.83 -18.74 -4.66
N ARG A 632 11.74 -18.45 -5.38
CA ARG A 632 11.81 -18.03 -6.80
C ARG A 632 12.46 -16.67 -6.97
N ALA A 633 12.22 -15.73 -6.06
CA ALA A 633 12.83 -14.41 -6.07
C ALA A 633 14.33 -14.51 -5.77
N GLU A 634 14.77 -15.31 -4.81
CA GLU A 634 16.20 -15.58 -4.54
C GLU A 634 16.88 -16.26 -5.73
N THR A 635 16.19 -17.19 -6.40
CA THR A 635 16.73 -17.86 -7.60
C THR A 635 16.81 -16.86 -8.76
N ALA A 636 15.76 -16.05 -8.96
CA ALA A 636 15.75 -14.99 -9.96
C ALA A 636 16.76 -13.87 -9.64
N GLU A 637 17.01 -13.57 -8.37
CA GLU A 637 18.02 -12.61 -7.91
C GLU A 637 19.42 -13.16 -8.17
N LYS A 638 19.66 -14.46 -7.94
CA LYS A 638 20.92 -15.13 -8.31
C LYS A 638 21.12 -15.14 -9.83
N ASP A 639 20.10 -15.48 -10.60
CA ASP A 639 20.15 -15.49 -12.06
C ASP A 639 20.30 -14.06 -12.62
N LYS A 640 19.64 -13.08 -12.01
CA LYS A 640 19.78 -11.65 -12.33
C LYS A 640 21.16 -11.14 -11.95
N ASN A 641 21.73 -11.56 -10.83
CA ASN A 641 23.08 -11.17 -10.41
C ASN A 641 24.15 -11.82 -11.29
N GLU A 642 23.96 -13.06 -11.73
CA GLU A 642 24.84 -13.72 -12.69
C GLU A 642 24.68 -13.11 -14.08
N ALA A 643 23.45 -12.80 -14.52
CA ALA A 643 23.20 -12.05 -15.75
C ALA A 643 23.75 -10.62 -15.68
N LEU A 644 23.68 -9.94 -14.54
CA LEU A 644 24.31 -8.64 -14.28
C LEU A 644 25.82 -8.76 -14.28
N ARG A 645 26.40 -9.85 -13.75
CA ARG A 645 27.83 -10.11 -13.76
C ARG A 645 28.33 -10.35 -15.18
N ILE A 646 27.63 -11.17 -15.95
CA ILE A 646 27.90 -11.44 -17.36
C ILE A 646 27.69 -10.16 -18.19
N SER A 647 26.59 -9.44 -18.00
CA SER A 647 26.31 -8.15 -18.64
C SER A 647 27.32 -7.08 -18.26
N SER A 648 27.78 -7.03 -17.01
CA SER A 648 28.83 -6.13 -16.55
C SER A 648 30.19 -6.53 -17.14
N GLN A 649 30.49 -7.82 -17.28
CA GLN A 649 31.69 -8.29 -17.97
C GLN A 649 31.65 -7.99 -19.48
N ILE A 650 30.50 -8.15 -20.12
CA ILE A 650 30.28 -7.79 -21.52
C ILE A 650 30.36 -6.27 -21.70
N SER A 651 29.71 -5.50 -20.82
CA SER A 651 29.74 -4.03 -20.82
C SER A 651 31.13 -3.50 -20.49
N LYS A 652 31.89 -4.16 -19.61
CA LYS A 652 33.27 -3.82 -19.30
C LYS A 652 34.17 -4.13 -20.50
N ARG A 653 34.04 -5.31 -21.12
CA ARG A 653 34.77 -5.64 -22.36
C ARG A 653 34.40 -4.69 -23.50
N MET A 654 33.12 -4.35 -23.65
CA MET A 654 32.61 -3.43 -24.66
C MET A 654 33.07 -2.00 -24.38
N ASN A 655 33.10 -1.55 -23.12
CA ASN A 655 33.64 -0.25 -22.72
C ASN A 655 35.16 -0.21 -22.82
N ASP A 656 35.87 -1.29 -22.53
CA ASP A 656 37.32 -1.41 -22.72
C ASP A 656 37.65 -1.39 -24.21
N HIS A 657 36.80 -2.01 -25.04
CA HIS A 657 36.91 -1.96 -26.50
C HIS A 657 36.55 -0.57 -27.06
N LEU A 658 35.48 0.07 -26.58
CA LEU A 658 35.10 1.45 -26.92
C LEU A 658 36.14 2.46 -26.45
N LYS A 659 36.73 2.30 -25.25
CA LYS A 659 37.88 3.09 -24.77
C LYS A 659 39.11 2.88 -25.64
N SER A 660 39.29 1.68 -26.21
CA SER A 660 40.37 1.41 -27.15
C SER A 660 40.11 1.96 -28.56
N MET A 661 38.85 2.28 -28.89
CA MET A 661 38.42 2.79 -30.20
C MET A 661 38.20 4.31 -30.23
N VAL A 662 37.89 4.93 -29.10
CA VAL A 662 37.63 6.37 -28.97
C VAL A 662 38.75 6.96 -28.14
N ASN A 663 39.62 7.75 -28.76
CA ASN A 663 40.64 8.51 -28.04
C ASN A 663 39.94 9.49 -27.09
N GLU A 664 40.50 9.74 -25.90
CA GLU A 664 39.92 10.67 -24.89
C GLU A 664 39.59 12.05 -25.50
N SER A 665 40.33 12.46 -26.53
CA SER A 665 40.05 13.67 -27.32
C SER A 665 38.68 13.70 -27.99
N ASP A 666 38.16 12.57 -28.45
CA ASP A 666 36.86 12.50 -29.14
C ASP A 666 35.69 12.41 -28.16
N LEU A 667 35.90 11.77 -27.01
CA LEU A 667 34.99 11.83 -25.86
C LEU A 667 34.85 13.26 -25.33
N GLU A 668 35.95 14.01 -25.24
CA GLU A 668 35.89 15.39 -24.76
C GLU A 668 35.18 16.31 -25.77
N LYS A 669 35.36 16.11 -27.07
CA LYS A 669 34.58 16.82 -28.10
C LYS A 669 33.08 16.60 -27.94
N LEU A 670 32.64 15.35 -27.70
CA LEU A 670 31.23 15.03 -27.48
C LEU A 670 30.69 15.69 -26.21
N ARG A 671 31.45 15.68 -25.11
CA ARG A 671 31.06 16.32 -23.84
C ARG A 671 30.95 17.84 -23.94
N MET A 672 31.65 18.47 -24.89
CA MET A 672 31.60 19.91 -25.14
C MET A 672 30.36 20.36 -25.94
N ILE A 673 29.67 19.46 -26.66
CA ILE A 673 28.52 19.81 -27.53
C ILE A 673 27.43 20.61 -26.77
N PRO A 674 26.94 20.18 -25.60
CA PRO A 674 25.90 20.93 -24.89
C PRO A 674 26.35 22.34 -24.51
N TRP A 675 27.63 22.49 -24.15
CA TRP A 675 28.23 23.78 -23.78
C TRP A 675 28.36 24.74 -24.97
N ILE A 676 28.66 24.20 -26.15
CA ILE A 676 28.73 24.96 -27.39
C ILE A 676 27.33 25.44 -27.80
N GLU A 677 26.31 24.59 -27.70
CA GLU A 677 24.93 24.98 -28.02
C GLU A 677 24.40 26.04 -27.05
N MET A 678 24.65 25.89 -25.74
CA MET A 678 24.31 26.94 -24.76
C MET A 678 25.03 28.27 -25.06
N CYS A 679 26.29 28.22 -25.49
CA CYS A 679 27.03 29.42 -25.89
C CYS A 679 26.41 30.10 -27.10
N LYS A 680 26.00 29.32 -28.11
CA LYS A 680 25.32 29.84 -29.30
C LYS A 680 24.02 30.55 -28.94
N ASP A 681 23.19 29.93 -28.09
CA ASP A 681 21.93 30.52 -27.62
C ASP A 681 22.17 31.83 -26.83
N LEU A 682 23.15 31.85 -25.92
CA LEU A 682 23.54 33.06 -25.18
C LEU A 682 24.09 34.17 -26.06
N SER A 683 24.72 33.83 -27.19
CA SER A 683 25.33 34.81 -28.09
C SER A 683 24.32 35.43 -29.07
N LYS A 684 23.06 34.96 -29.09
CA LYS A 684 22.04 35.51 -29.98
C LYS A 684 21.69 36.96 -29.57
N PRO A 685 21.69 37.91 -30.53
CA PRO A 685 21.29 39.28 -30.25
C PRO A 685 19.79 39.36 -29.98
N ILE A 686 19.39 40.11 -28.96
CA ILE A 686 17.98 40.42 -28.71
C ILE A 686 17.61 41.69 -29.49
N VAL A 687 16.51 41.63 -30.23
CA VAL A 687 15.91 42.82 -30.83
C VAL A 687 15.27 43.66 -29.70
N PHE A 688 15.81 44.85 -29.45
CA PHE A 688 15.36 45.73 -28.37
C PHE A 688 13.85 46.02 -28.45
N GLY A 689 13.14 45.88 -27.31
CA GLY A 689 11.72 46.22 -27.19
C GLY A 689 10.73 45.05 -27.19
N GLN A 690 11.20 43.80 -27.30
CA GLN A 690 10.37 42.60 -27.06
C GLN A 690 10.73 41.95 -25.72
N GLU A 691 10.28 42.53 -24.61
CA GLU A 691 10.24 41.81 -23.35
C GLU A 691 9.32 40.59 -23.52
N GLY A 692 9.92 39.38 -23.58
CA GLY A 692 9.21 38.12 -23.83
C GLY A 692 9.59 37.37 -25.12
N SER A 693 10.67 37.73 -25.80
CA SER A 693 11.17 36.91 -26.91
C SER A 693 11.59 35.51 -26.43
N ILE A 694 11.30 34.49 -27.22
CA ILE A 694 11.67 33.08 -26.93
C ILE A 694 13.19 32.96 -26.68
N ASP A 695 13.99 33.76 -27.40
CA ASP A 695 15.44 33.78 -27.23
C ASP A 695 15.86 34.34 -25.85
N LEU A 696 15.25 35.42 -25.34
CA LEU A 696 15.56 35.93 -24.00
C LEU A 696 15.22 34.90 -22.92
N GLN A 697 14.06 34.26 -23.04
CA GLN A 697 13.64 33.23 -22.09
C GLN A 697 14.62 32.05 -22.10
N ARG A 698 15.05 31.60 -23.28
CA ARG A 698 16.06 30.55 -23.42
C ARG A 698 17.39 30.92 -22.76
N GLN A 699 17.82 32.17 -22.91
CA GLN A 699 19.05 32.67 -22.29
C GLN A 699 18.95 32.71 -20.75
N ILE A 700 17.77 33.05 -20.22
CA ILE A 700 17.47 33.01 -18.78
C ILE A 700 17.54 31.57 -18.27
N GLU A 701 16.90 30.62 -18.95
CA GLU A 701 16.93 29.19 -18.58
C GLU A 701 18.36 28.63 -18.53
N ILE A 702 19.19 29.00 -19.51
CA ILE A 702 20.61 28.63 -19.52
C ILE A 702 21.31 29.20 -18.29
N CYS A 703 21.07 30.47 -17.96
CA CYS A 703 21.66 31.08 -16.76
C CYS A 703 21.19 30.40 -15.47
N GLU A 704 19.91 30.04 -15.35
CA GLU A 704 19.36 29.30 -14.21
C GLU A 704 19.99 27.93 -14.05
N TYR A 705 20.18 27.21 -15.16
CA TYR A 705 20.92 25.95 -15.18
C TYR A 705 22.37 26.11 -14.69
N LEU A 706 23.07 27.16 -15.13
CA LEU A 706 24.43 27.45 -14.68
C LEU A 706 24.48 27.86 -13.20
N ILE A 707 23.49 28.62 -12.71
CA ILE A 707 23.37 29.00 -11.30
C ILE A 707 23.28 27.76 -10.43
N GLU A 708 22.38 26.84 -10.77
CA GLU A 708 22.14 25.60 -10.04
C GLU A 708 23.39 24.70 -10.09
N MET A 709 24.02 24.58 -11.25
CA MET A 709 25.24 23.79 -11.41
C MET A 709 26.42 24.31 -10.58
N PHE A 710 26.53 25.62 -10.43
CA PHE A 710 27.69 26.29 -9.82
C PHE A 710 27.42 26.85 -8.42
N LYS A 711 26.29 26.49 -7.79
CA LYS A 711 25.95 26.95 -6.43
C LYS A 711 26.94 26.49 -5.36
N ASP A 712 27.46 25.27 -5.50
CA ASP A 712 28.42 24.67 -4.57
C ASP A 712 29.86 25.00 -4.99
N TYR A 713 30.53 25.88 -4.23
CA TYR A 713 31.88 26.36 -4.57
C TYR A 713 33.02 25.32 -4.59
N PRO A 714 32.99 24.19 -3.85
CA PRO A 714 34.07 23.19 -3.92
C PRO A 714 33.81 22.10 -4.96
N LYS A 715 32.70 22.17 -5.71
CA LYS A 715 32.31 21.16 -6.70
C LYS A 715 32.36 21.72 -8.12
N ASN A 716 32.30 20.80 -9.09
CA ASN A 716 32.03 21.10 -10.49
C ASN A 716 33.06 21.99 -11.19
N ASP A 717 34.32 22.01 -10.72
CA ASP A 717 35.41 22.77 -11.37
C ASP A 717 35.62 22.37 -12.83
N GLU A 718 35.54 21.09 -13.17
CA GLU A 718 35.61 20.61 -14.57
C GLU A 718 34.50 21.22 -15.44
N TYR A 719 33.28 21.35 -14.92
CA TYR A 719 32.17 21.98 -15.64
C TYR A 719 32.35 23.49 -15.77
N ARG A 720 32.96 24.15 -14.78
CA ARG A 720 33.35 25.58 -14.88
C ARG A 720 34.38 25.78 -15.98
N LYS A 721 35.39 24.90 -16.08
CA LYS A 721 36.38 24.93 -17.17
C LYS A 721 35.69 24.79 -18.53
N ARG A 722 34.80 23.81 -18.70
CA ARG A 722 34.03 23.65 -19.95
C ARG A 722 33.17 24.87 -20.29
N CYS A 723 32.49 25.45 -19.29
CA CYS A 723 31.71 26.69 -19.46
C CYS A 723 32.58 27.85 -19.97
N ILE A 724 33.81 27.98 -19.46
CA ILE A 724 34.73 29.02 -19.91
C ILE A 724 35.26 28.71 -21.31
N GLN A 725 35.70 27.47 -21.55
CA GLN A 725 36.29 27.02 -22.82
C GLN A 725 35.27 27.02 -23.97
N SER A 726 33.99 26.78 -23.70
CA SER A 726 32.94 26.85 -24.72
C SER A 726 32.57 28.28 -25.12
N GLY A 727 33.04 29.29 -24.38
CA GLY A 727 32.77 30.69 -24.64
C GLY A 727 31.54 31.26 -23.92
N ILE A 728 30.82 30.48 -23.10
CA ILE A 728 29.66 30.97 -22.34
C ILE A 728 30.04 32.15 -21.44
N ALA A 729 31.15 32.01 -20.71
CA ALA A 729 31.66 33.08 -19.86
C ALA A 729 31.93 34.36 -20.66
N LYS A 730 32.44 34.23 -21.88
CA LYS A 730 32.70 35.37 -22.77
C LYS A 730 31.40 35.96 -23.31
N ALA A 731 30.41 35.14 -23.65
CA ALA A 731 29.09 35.60 -24.06
C ALA A 731 28.41 36.44 -22.97
N LEU A 732 28.43 35.99 -21.72
CA LEU A 732 27.90 36.75 -20.57
C LEU A 732 28.61 38.09 -20.38
N LEU A 733 29.94 38.12 -20.50
CA LEU A 733 30.71 39.36 -20.43
C LEU A 733 30.35 40.33 -21.56
N ASN A 734 30.14 39.84 -22.77
CA ASN A 734 29.71 40.65 -23.91
C ASN A 734 28.30 41.20 -23.69
N ILE A 735 27.38 40.42 -23.12
CA ILE A 735 26.04 40.90 -22.72
C ILE A 735 26.18 42.08 -21.75
N PHE A 736 26.98 41.92 -20.69
CA PHE A 736 27.20 42.98 -19.71
C PHE A 736 27.81 44.25 -20.28
N GLU A 737 28.60 44.13 -21.34
CA GLU A 737 29.28 45.25 -21.98
C GLU A 737 28.42 45.97 -23.02
N THR A 738 27.58 45.23 -23.76
CA THR A 738 26.93 45.74 -24.98
C THR A 738 25.44 46.00 -24.84
N TRP A 739 24.76 45.33 -23.91
CA TRP A 739 23.32 45.53 -23.71
C TRP A 739 23.02 46.79 -22.91
N LYS A 740 21.80 47.30 -23.07
CA LYS A 740 21.26 48.31 -22.16
C LYS A 740 21.12 47.69 -20.78
N LEU A 741 21.42 48.47 -19.74
CA LEU A 741 21.45 47.96 -18.37
C LEU A 741 20.09 47.39 -17.96
N GLU A 742 19.00 48.04 -18.33
CA GLU A 742 17.63 47.64 -17.96
C GLU A 742 17.21 46.28 -18.55
N ASP A 743 17.85 45.85 -19.63
CA ASP A 743 17.58 44.58 -20.31
C ASP A 743 18.35 43.41 -19.66
N ILE A 744 19.38 43.70 -18.86
CA ILE A 744 20.20 42.68 -18.21
C ILE A 744 19.45 42.15 -16.99
N LYS A 745 18.90 40.94 -17.11
CA LYS A 745 18.19 40.28 -16.01
C LYS A 745 19.18 39.77 -14.94
N GLN A 746 18.68 39.60 -13.72
CA GLN A 746 19.52 39.24 -12.56
C GLN A 746 20.27 37.92 -12.76
N GLN A 747 19.60 36.94 -13.39
CA GLN A 747 20.11 35.59 -13.65
C GLN A 747 21.46 35.59 -14.37
N PHE A 748 21.66 36.52 -15.31
CA PHE A 748 22.93 36.63 -16.02
C PHE A 748 24.08 36.95 -15.05
N SER A 749 23.87 37.91 -14.16
CA SER A 749 24.86 38.31 -13.14
C SER A 749 25.05 37.24 -12.06
N ASP A 750 23.98 36.53 -11.68
CA ASP A 750 24.04 35.43 -10.72
C ASP A 750 24.84 34.25 -11.27
N ALA A 751 24.60 33.85 -12.52
CA ALA A 751 25.33 32.79 -13.20
C ALA A 751 26.83 33.10 -13.27
N PHE A 752 27.18 34.32 -13.67
CA PHE A 752 28.58 34.73 -13.74
C PHE A 752 29.24 34.83 -12.36
N ARG A 753 28.55 35.36 -11.35
CA ARG A 753 29.06 35.38 -9.97
C ARG A 753 29.30 33.97 -9.46
N ASN A 754 28.37 33.05 -9.66
CA ASN A 754 28.57 31.67 -9.26
C ASN A 754 29.73 31.05 -10.01
N LEU A 755 29.89 31.28 -11.32
CA LEU A 755 31.05 30.83 -12.11
C LEU A 755 32.38 31.26 -11.49
N THR A 756 32.48 32.52 -11.03
CA THR A 756 33.69 33.06 -10.38
C THR A 756 33.93 32.54 -8.96
N TYR A 757 32.92 32.00 -8.29
CA TYR A 757 32.98 31.58 -6.89
C TYR A 757 33.54 30.16 -6.76
N THR A 758 34.87 30.05 -6.90
CA THR A 758 35.65 28.81 -6.72
C THR A 758 36.95 29.11 -5.96
N ASN A 759 37.57 28.08 -5.37
CA ASN A 759 38.93 28.17 -4.82
C ASN A 759 40.02 27.79 -5.84
N ASN A 760 39.63 27.35 -7.04
CA ASN A 760 40.55 26.92 -8.08
C ASN A 760 41.20 28.11 -8.81
N ASN A 761 42.52 28.22 -8.69
CA ASN A 761 43.28 29.33 -9.29
C ASN A 761 43.33 29.26 -10.82
N GLU A 762 43.31 28.06 -11.40
CA GLU A 762 43.31 27.88 -12.86
C GLU A 762 42.04 28.46 -13.48
N ILE A 763 40.88 28.18 -12.89
CA ILE A 763 39.59 28.74 -13.34
C ILE A 763 39.59 30.26 -13.24
N LYS A 764 40.12 30.82 -12.15
CA LYS A 764 40.22 32.29 -11.99
C LYS A 764 41.16 32.91 -13.03
N GLN A 765 42.27 32.25 -13.34
CA GLN A 765 43.19 32.69 -14.39
C GLN A 765 42.52 32.65 -15.77
N LEU A 766 41.78 31.59 -16.08
CA LEU A 766 41.01 31.48 -17.32
C LEU A 766 39.98 32.63 -17.44
N LEU A 767 39.26 32.94 -16.35
CA LEU A 767 38.30 34.04 -16.32
C LEU A 767 38.98 35.41 -16.50
N PHE A 768 40.13 35.63 -15.86
CA PHE A 768 40.91 36.86 -16.03
C PHE A 768 41.34 37.08 -17.49
N ASN A 769 41.79 36.01 -18.17
CA ASN A 769 42.20 36.06 -19.57
C ASN A 769 41.07 36.46 -20.54
N LEU A 770 39.79 36.44 -20.12
CA LEU A 770 38.66 36.89 -20.94
C LEU A 770 38.48 38.42 -20.97
N ASN A 771 39.33 39.17 -20.26
CA ASN A 771 39.21 40.60 -20.00
C ASN A 771 37.84 40.97 -19.37
N PRO A 772 37.52 40.41 -18.19
CA PRO A 772 36.16 40.44 -17.64
C PRO A 772 35.74 41.81 -17.10
N PHE A 773 36.70 42.69 -16.79
CA PHE A 773 36.41 43.89 -16.01
C PHE A 773 35.56 44.91 -16.75
N LYS A 774 35.65 45.03 -18.07
CA LYS A 774 34.88 46.04 -18.80
C LYS A 774 33.36 45.82 -18.67
N GLY A 775 32.88 44.61 -18.95
CA GLY A 775 31.48 44.24 -18.75
C GLY A 775 31.06 44.29 -17.27
N LEU A 776 31.87 43.76 -16.36
CA LEU A 776 31.55 43.76 -14.93
C LEU A 776 31.47 45.18 -14.32
N LEU A 777 32.37 46.08 -14.72
CA LEU A 777 32.35 47.47 -14.26
C LEU A 777 31.11 48.21 -14.78
N ASN A 778 30.59 47.85 -15.97
CA ASN A 778 29.34 48.42 -16.49
C ASN A 778 28.14 48.09 -15.59
N LEU A 779 28.08 46.86 -15.07
CA LEU A 779 27.02 46.41 -14.16
C LEU A 779 26.99 47.18 -12.82
N LEU A 780 28.08 47.82 -12.41
CA LEU A 780 28.07 48.66 -11.19
C LEU A 780 27.16 49.90 -11.33
N ASN A 781 26.76 50.26 -12.56
CA ASN A 781 25.82 51.34 -12.85
C ASN A 781 24.36 50.86 -12.96
N HIS A 782 24.11 49.57 -12.82
CA HIS A 782 22.76 49.00 -12.93
C HIS A 782 21.84 49.52 -11.81
N SER A 783 20.54 49.68 -12.05
CA SER A 783 19.58 50.19 -11.04
C SER A 783 19.28 49.18 -9.92
N ASN A 784 19.21 47.88 -10.26
CA ASN A 784 19.07 46.78 -9.30
C ASN A 784 20.37 46.54 -8.50
N CYS A 785 20.26 46.62 -7.17
CA CYS A 785 21.38 46.47 -6.24
C CYS A 785 21.93 45.04 -6.13
N ASP A 786 21.14 44.01 -6.46
CA ASP A 786 21.62 42.62 -6.49
C ASP A 786 22.57 42.41 -7.67
N ILE A 787 22.24 42.94 -8.86
CA ILE A 787 23.12 42.90 -10.03
C ILE A 787 24.44 43.64 -9.74
N GLN A 788 24.37 44.83 -9.14
CA GLN A 788 25.56 45.57 -8.70
C GLN A 788 26.41 44.73 -7.73
N LYS A 789 25.77 44.08 -6.74
CA LYS A 789 26.43 43.22 -5.76
C LYS A 789 27.09 42.01 -6.42
N ARG A 790 26.42 41.36 -7.37
CA ARG A 790 27.00 40.23 -8.13
C ARG A 790 28.22 40.66 -8.93
N ALA A 791 28.15 41.84 -9.55
CA ALA A 791 29.26 42.38 -10.33
C ALA A 791 30.50 42.66 -9.46
N ILE A 792 30.37 43.38 -8.35
CA ILE A 792 31.52 43.65 -7.46
C ILE A 792 32.08 42.36 -6.85
N ASN A 793 31.22 41.40 -6.51
CA ASN A 793 31.66 40.09 -6.03
C ASN A 793 32.44 39.31 -7.11
N SER A 794 32.00 39.35 -8.36
CA SER A 794 32.73 38.73 -9.48
C SER A 794 34.10 39.35 -9.68
N ILE A 795 34.21 40.69 -9.62
CA ILE A 795 35.49 41.40 -9.70
C ILE A 795 36.41 40.93 -8.57
N PHE A 796 35.92 40.94 -7.33
CA PHE A 796 36.66 40.50 -6.16
C PHE A 796 37.12 39.02 -6.26
N ASN A 797 36.24 38.12 -6.71
CA ASN A 797 36.55 36.69 -6.83
C ASN A 797 37.65 36.40 -7.86
N ILE A 798 37.58 37.06 -9.03
CA ILE A 798 38.60 36.92 -10.09
C ILE A 798 39.94 37.47 -9.60
N GLN A 799 39.90 38.63 -8.93
CA GLN A 799 41.06 39.26 -8.34
C GLN A 799 41.76 38.36 -7.32
N LYS A 800 40.99 37.73 -6.43
CA LYS A 800 41.51 36.81 -5.40
C LYS A 800 42.38 35.69 -5.99
N GLY A 801 42.16 35.29 -7.24
CA GLY A 801 42.97 34.26 -7.91
C GLY A 801 44.43 34.65 -8.13
N GLY A 802 44.70 35.94 -8.38
CA GLY A 802 46.06 36.46 -8.58
C GLY A 802 46.90 36.54 -7.31
N LEU A 803 46.27 36.44 -6.13
CA LEU A 803 46.96 36.54 -4.84
C LEU A 803 47.52 35.20 -4.36
N ASN A 804 46.91 34.09 -4.73
CA ASN A 804 47.43 32.77 -4.36
C ASN A 804 48.71 32.40 -5.14
N SER A 805 49.10 33.22 -6.13
CA SER A 805 50.29 33.04 -6.96
C SER A 805 51.38 34.10 -6.71
N THR A 806 51.19 35.02 -5.76
CA THR A 806 52.13 36.11 -5.44
C THR A 806 52.36 36.25 -3.94
N SER A 807 53.54 36.72 -3.53
CA SER A 807 53.84 37.00 -2.12
C SER A 807 53.18 38.31 -1.68
N GLU A 808 52.98 38.52 -0.37
CA GLU A 808 52.33 39.75 0.13
C GLU A 808 53.07 41.05 -0.27
N SER A 809 54.39 40.95 -0.50
CA SER A 809 55.25 42.06 -0.93
C SER A 809 55.22 42.35 -2.43
N ASP A 810 54.59 41.49 -3.24
CA ASP A 810 54.52 41.66 -4.68
C ASP A 810 53.36 42.57 -5.09
N VAL A 811 53.53 43.25 -6.23
CA VAL A 811 52.47 44.02 -6.84
C VAL A 811 51.37 43.11 -7.41
N HIS A 812 50.10 43.51 -7.23
CA HIS A 812 48.97 42.69 -7.66
C HIS A 812 48.96 42.45 -9.19
N PRO A 813 48.94 41.18 -9.69
CA PRO A 813 49.09 40.86 -11.12
C PRO A 813 48.03 41.48 -12.04
N GLN A 814 46.85 41.78 -11.48
CA GLN A 814 45.70 42.29 -12.22
C GLN A 814 45.52 43.81 -12.11
N PHE A 815 46.39 44.52 -11.37
CA PHE A 815 46.25 45.96 -11.14
C PHE A 815 46.23 46.75 -12.45
N ASP A 816 47.23 46.54 -13.30
CA ASP A 816 47.40 47.33 -14.53
C ASP A 816 46.24 47.11 -15.53
N ALA A 817 45.67 45.89 -15.55
CA ALA A 817 44.51 45.56 -16.39
C ALA A 817 43.24 46.32 -15.97
N ILE A 818 43.00 46.51 -14.67
CA ILE A 818 41.84 47.27 -14.17
C ILE A 818 42.10 48.77 -14.23
N ALA A 819 43.32 49.21 -13.88
CA ALA A 819 43.71 50.62 -13.88
C ALA A 819 43.65 51.23 -15.29
N SER A 820 44.13 50.51 -16.32
CA SER A 820 44.16 50.99 -17.70
C SER A 820 42.77 51.33 -18.30
N ILE A 821 41.69 50.78 -17.73
CA ILE A 821 40.30 51.07 -18.14
C ILE A 821 39.55 52.00 -17.18
N GLY A 822 40.28 52.67 -16.27
CA GLY A 822 39.72 53.53 -15.22
C GLY A 822 38.86 52.75 -14.21
N GLY A 823 39.14 51.46 -14.02
CA GLY A 823 38.29 50.58 -13.22
C GLY A 823 38.40 50.87 -11.72
N ILE A 824 39.56 51.32 -11.24
CA ILE A 824 39.78 51.65 -9.82
C ILE A 824 38.91 52.84 -9.43
N GLU A 825 38.91 53.88 -10.25
CA GLU A 825 38.10 55.08 -10.07
C GLU A 825 36.61 54.73 -10.09
N LYS A 826 36.16 53.89 -11.04
CA LYS A 826 34.77 53.42 -11.09
C LYS A 826 34.33 52.63 -9.86
N ILE A 827 35.18 51.75 -9.34
CA ILE A 827 34.90 51.01 -8.10
C ILE A 827 34.83 51.97 -6.91
N TYR A 828 35.72 52.96 -6.85
CA TYR A 828 35.70 53.97 -5.79
C TYR A 828 34.48 54.89 -5.87
N GLU A 829 34.10 55.33 -7.08
CA GLU A 829 32.86 56.07 -7.30
C GLU A 829 31.65 55.26 -6.85
N PHE A 830 31.56 53.98 -7.25
CA PHE A 830 30.51 53.07 -6.84
C PHE A 830 30.42 52.93 -5.31
N MET A 831 31.56 52.75 -4.63
CA MET A 831 31.64 52.71 -3.16
C MET A 831 31.02 53.96 -2.50
N ASN A 832 31.17 55.14 -3.11
CA ASN A 832 30.76 56.41 -2.50
C ASN A 832 29.36 56.88 -2.91
N ARG A 833 28.63 56.14 -3.75
CA ARG A 833 27.23 56.51 -4.09
C ARG A 833 26.30 56.34 -2.88
N ASN A 834 25.31 57.22 -2.80
CA ASN A 834 24.34 57.24 -1.70
C ASN A 834 23.47 55.96 -1.65
N ASN A 835 23.18 55.36 -2.81
CA ASN A 835 22.35 54.17 -2.94
C ASN A 835 23.14 52.84 -2.90
N THR A 836 24.47 52.88 -2.76
CA THR A 836 25.28 51.66 -2.64
C THR A 836 25.08 51.05 -1.26
N ASN A 837 24.67 49.78 -1.22
CA ASN A 837 24.44 49.06 0.03
C ASN A 837 25.77 48.79 0.77
N LYS A 838 25.69 48.51 2.09
CA LYS A 838 26.86 48.29 2.94
C LYS A 838 27.79 47.20 2.39
N ASP A 839 27.25 46.04 2.03
CA ASP A 839 28.03 44.92 1.47
C ASP A 839 28.85 45.34 0.24
N CYS A 840 28.25 46.11 -0.67
CA CYS A 840 28.91 46.60 -1.87
C CYS A 840 30.03 47.60 -1.53
N LYS A 841 29.84 48.45 -0.51
CA LYS A 841 30.89 49.37 -0.03
C LYS A 841 32.05 48.59 0.56
N ASP A 842 31.75 47.60 1.39
CA ASP A 842 32.74 46.73 2.03
C ASP A 842 33.56 45.99 0.96
N TYR A 843 32.88 45.31 0.01
CA TYR A 843 33.55 44.64 -1.11
C TYR A 843 34.37 45.61 -1.98
N SER A 844 33.87 46.81 -2.24
CA SER A 844 34.59 47.80 -3.05
C SER A 844 35.88 48.25 -2.38
N ALA A 845 35.84 48.57 -1.08
CA ALA A 845 37.04 48.95 -0.34
C ALA A 845 38.04 47.80 -0.22
N ILE A 846 37.55 46.57 0.03
CA ILE A 846 38.40 45.37 0.06
C ILE A 846 39.07 45.16 -1.30
N THR A 847 38.31 45.26 -2.39
CA THR A 847 38.80 45.11 -3.79
C THR A 847 39.88 46.15 -4.09
N ILE A 848 39.63 47.44 -3.80
CA ILE A 848 40.63 48.50 -4.00
C ILE A 848 41.88 48.24 -3.17
N GLY A 849 41.73 47.91 -1.89
CA GLY A 849 42.89 47.66 -1.02
C GLY A 849 43.71 46.44 -1.47
N TYR A 850 43.06 45.39 -1.96
CA TYR A 850 43.74 44.25 -2.58
C TYR A 850 44.48 44.64 -3.87
N LEU A 851 43.90 45.51 -4.70
CA LEU A 851 44.53 45.93 -5.95
C LEU A 851 45.81 46.72 -5.67
N HIS A 852 45.78 47.56 -4.64
CA HIS A 852 46.93 48.36 -4.19
C HIS A 852 47.88 47.61 -3.24
N GLY A 853 47.89 46.27 -3.24
CA GLY A 853 48.89 45.51 -2.50
C GLY A 853 50.31 45.91 -2.91
N ALA A 854 51.14 46.26 -1.91
CA ALA A 854 52.48 46.81 -2.08
C ALA A 854 52.58 48.08 -2.97
N ARG A 855 51.45 48.69 -3.36
CA ARG A 855 51.39 49.91 -4.18
C ARG A 855 50.79 51.07 -3.40
N LYS A 856 51.30 52.27 -3.64
CA LYS A 856 50.71 53.49 -3.10
C LYS A 856 49.32 53.73 -3.72
N ILE A 857 48.35 54.14 -2.90
CA ILE A 857 47.12 54.77 -3.42
C ILE A 857 47.45 56.24 -3.64
N GLU A 858 47.63 56.66 -4.90
CA GLU A 858 48.10 58.01 -5.23
C GLU A 858 47.08 59.09 -4.85
N ASN A 859 45.79 58.84 -5.10
CA ASN A 859 44.74 59.75 -4.71
C ASN A 859 44.60 59.77 -3.17
N VAL A 860 44.99 60.88 -2.55
CA VAL A 860 45.01 61.06 -1.09
C VAL A 860 43.61 60.88 -0.48
N TYR A 861 42.57 61.41 -1.12
CA TYR A 861 41.19 61.28 -0.63
C TYR A 861 40.70 59.83 -0.70
N MET A 862 41.01 59.12 -1.78
CA MET A 862 40.72 57.69 -1.92
C MET A 862 41.45 56.89 -0.84
N ARG A 863 42.74 57.15 -0.64
CA ARG A 863 43.56 56.46 0.37
C ARG A 863 42.97 56.60 1.77
N ILE A 864 42.66 57.83 2.19
CA ILE A 864 42.07 58.10 3.51
C ILE A 864 40.71 57.42 3.64
N ASN A 865 39.83 57.56 2.65
CA ASN A 865 38.47 57.03 2.68
C ASN A 865 38.45 55.49 2.71
N VAL A 866 39.19 54.84 1.81
CA VAL A 866 39.27 53.37 1.71
C VAL A 866 39.88 52.79 2.98
N ILE A 867 41.01 53.32 3.47
CA ILE A 867 41.65 52.83 4.70
C ILE A 867 40.73 53.03 5.91
N LYS A 868 40.07 54.19 6.03
CA LYS A 868 39.08 54.44 7.10
C LYS A 868 37.95 53.41 7.06
N HIS A 869 37.43 53.09 5.88
CA HIS A 869 36.36 52.10 5.74
C HIS A 869 36.86 50.68 6.09
N LEU A 870 38.02 50.26 5.57
CA LEU A 870 38.64 48.98 5.91
C LEU A 870 38.84 48.83 7.43
N LYS A 871 39.36 49.85 8.12
CA LYS A 871 39.49 49.86 9.58
C LYS A 871 38.15 49.61 10.29
N SER A 872 37.05 50.15 9.77
CA SER A 872 35.71 49.91 10.35
C SER A 872 35.22 48.47 10.16
N ILE A 873 35.57 47.83 9.04
CA ILE A 873 35.19 46.43 8.72
C ILE A 873 35.94 45.41 9.59
N VAL A 874 37.10 45.75 10.15
CA VAL A 874 37.87 44.84 11.02
C VAL A 874 37.08 44.40 12.26
N ASN A 875 36.10 45.19 12.68
CA ASN A 875 35.20 44.87 13.80
C ASN A 875 33.79 44.44 13.33
N ASP A 876 33.64 44.05 12.05
CA ASP A 876 32.36 43.59 11.52
C ASP A 876 31.94 42.25 12.14
N GLN A 877 30.63 42.04 12.28
CA GLN A 877 30.05 40.79 12.80
C GLN A 877 30.25 39.63 11.82
N ASN A 878 30.37 39.92 10.52
CA ASN A 878 30.61 38.93 9.49
C ASN A 878 32.10 38.60 9.41
N GLU A 879 32.48 37.42 9.92
CA GLU A 879 33.85 36.91 9.89
C GLU A 879 34.47 36.90 8.49
N TYR A 880 33.66 36.76 7.42
CA TYR A 880 34.15 36.85 6.04
C TYR A 880 34.73 38.24 5.75
N TYR A 881 33.94 39.31 5.95
CA TYR A 881 34.40 40.67 5.66
C TYR A 881 35.55 41.10 6.56
N LYS A 882 35.49 40.73 7.84
CA LYS A 882 36.56 40.95 8.80
C LYS A 882 37.88 40.32 8.34
N PHE A 883 37.83 39.06 7.90
CA PHE A 883 39.01 38.36 7.37
C PHE A 883 39.60 39.10 6.16
N PHE A 884 38.79 39.39 5.14
CA PHE A 884 39.29 40.05 3.93
C PHE A 884 39.73 41.50 4.16
N SER A 885 39.10 42.22 5.08
CA SER A 885 39.54 43.58 5.44
C SER A 885 40.91 43.57 6.12
N LYS A 886 41.16 42.64 7.05
CA LYS A 886 42.48 42.46 7.69
C LYS A 886 43.56 42.20 6.65
N ILE A 887 43.31 41.27 5.73
CA ILE A 887 44.26 40.95 4.65
C ILE A 887 44.49 42.17 3.75
N SER A 888 43.43 42.90 3.41
CA SER A 888 43.52 44.12 2.57
C SER A 888 44.40 45.18 3.22
N LEU A 889 44.24 45.41 4.53
CA LEU A 889 45.09 46.32 5.30
C LEU A 889 46.55 45.82 5.37
N LYS A 890 46.78 44.52 5.54
CA LYS A 890 48.14 43.93 5.54
C LYS A 890 48.84 44.16 4.19
N TYR A 891 48.13 43.98 3.07
CA TYR A 891 48.67 44.26 1.73
C TYR A 891 48.95 45.75 1.49
N LEU A 892 48.05 46.63 1.92
CA LEU A 892 48.26 48.07 1.82
C LEU A 892 49.47 48.53 2.66
N ALA A 893 49.67 47.95 3.85
CA ALA A 893 50.74 48.30 4.77
C ALA A 893 52.15 47.94 4.26
N GLN A 894 52.27 47.17 3.18
CA GLN A 894 53.55 46.90 2.52
C GLN A 894 54.12 48.16 1.85
N ASN A 895 53.28 49.15 1.55
CA ASN A 895 53.73 50.48 1.12
C ASN A 895 53.79 51.46 2.30
N SER A 896 54.87 52.23 2.42
CA SER A 896 55.11 53.13 3.56
C SER A 896 54.06 54.24 3.72
N ASP A 897 53.56 54.82 2.62
CA ASP A 897 52.58 55.90 2.68
C ASP A 897 51.21 55.41 3.14
N ASN A 898 50.80 54.24 2.64
CA ASN A 898 49.57 53.58 3.07
C ASN A 898 49.69 53.12 4.53
N LYS A 899 50.83 52.54 4.92
CA LYS A 899 51.11 52.12 6.30
C LYS A 899 50.98 53.29 7.28
N THR A 900 51.57 54.44 6.95
CA THR A 900 51.48 55.65 7.77
C THR A 900 50.01 56.07 7.98
N GLU A 901 49.17 55.99 6.95
CA GLU A 901 47.74 56.26 7.06
C GLU A 901 46.99 55.21 7.90
N ILE A 902 47.37 53.93 7.78
CA ILE A 902 46.82 52.83 8.58
C ILE A 902 47.15 53.01 10.06
N GLU A 903 48.36 53.41 10.42
CA GLU A 903 48.79 53.53 11.83
C GLU A 903 48.27 54.80 12.53
N LYS A 904 47.69 55.76 11.78
CA LYS A 904 47.08 56.96 12.37
C LYS A 904 46.05 56.61 13.46
N ASN A 905 46.07 57.43 14.52
CA ASN A 905 45.27 57.28 15.73
C ASN A 905 45.57 55.98 16.52
N GLY A 906 46.78 55.42 16.35
CA GLY A 906 47.22 54.23 17.09
C GLY A 906 46.53 52.93 16.65
N PHE A 907 45.97 52.89 15.45
CA PHE A 907 45.31 51.69 14.93
C PHE A 907 46.35 50.62 14.58
N ILE A 908 46.19 49.43 15.17
CA ILE A 908 47.01 48.24 14.88
C ILE A 908 46.10 47.23 14.18
N ILE A 909 46.56 46.66 13.06
CA ILE A 909 45.82 45.61 12.35
C ILE A 909 45.76 44.38 13.28
N PRO A 910 44.57 43.93 13.70
CA PRO A 910 44.47 42.77 14.58
C PRO A 910 44.94 41.51 13.88
N GLU A 911 45.59 40.61 14.63
CA GLU A 911 46.16 39.36 14.10
C GLU A 911 45.16 38.53 13.30
#